data_AF-A0A7Y7XI40-F1
#
_entry.id   AF-A0A7Y7XI40-F1
#
_cell.length_a   1.000
_cell.length_b   1.000
_cell.length_c   1.000
_cell.angle_alpha   90.00
_cell.angle_beta   90.00
_cell.angle_gamma   90.00
#
_symmetry.space_group_name_H-M   'P 1'
#
loop_
_entity.id
_entity.type
_entity.pdbx_description
1 polymer ?
#
loop_
_entity_poly.entity_id
_entity_poly.type
_entity_poly.pdbx_seq_one_letter_code
_entity_poly.pdbx_strand_id
1 'polypeptide(L)'
;MSPRTPIRPGTSGAGQPHLPTIRLPEISPAIRNRLPGTGTPVLPGTSANLPAASPTAPVTLPPGAVAPITVSNIAGPIANSQSHGRPLSVYARPAPKGLPPPDSEGFRVAQQRKFVSLEDGQVVMVSYDERVRSYCAQARDEYRPSGPALYRVAGSDIWKENSAATALRPYQLPEEHQAIVAQAPDLPSNGSVSAQIAAKQKLVALRSRLLADASDFFKNHVPPPAPTRPQPSRGSSPRAMIEAFYRDAEGLVLGELPTSPGSKVFLMENMATLAELGVKTLYLQHLRTDIEQSHLDRLHKTGIISRALNTRLLVLGTVYGSSSPGFYNYYRLVTAAQTHGIRVQALDCAASYPVSKDDHARVDHGRMMVHHANQVIHADRLNGAGGKWIALLDNNSANGRLPSLAPGLAMAQGVIGLKVEDVVIGPTAQTLLPVQASGPRMSFINADLTLSVKVPWKVSFEASPRFRALLNPEIREKRGIRLMDPGNTTNNTNVNIRSEFFRRKKLLEQTAQAFFTHTQVIPGQRPVPQLSADSPAAQFLEKIYENSHGLVLGTDAKSITSARKLLIDNLPVLARLQVQRIYVQHLMKDFDQQLLDDFHSKGVMPDELKNILRSEDKNESIDPKGKYSLQQLLISARKQGIRILALDTAISYPEGQRVQDPNPEWSPSLRRLPIFNYIAHKLISADQQQYGAHKWLALVENIHVNTLRQIPGLAELQGAVGLRTVATGGKPALRITPDSGDVALFSTGVHEIRADLKLEISIQSSPLRSAPPNPRECLHKPSDFLIEITPEGFMLVQKPKNSPYRETLLIAREGQLAPPAGSGIPENERFSSIDDLAWRLKSVGMVQVAETPGGLPGTVRLDTHPHLNRPGMFLFGQVENGPVLVYRSADRSLKVIPILQKSGMPDKLGLRAPALGYDGSEVFDDLDHLKRELIYAKNLDPYIAHNDL
;
A
#
# COMPACT_ATOMS: atom_id res chain seq x y z
N MET A 1 -61.86 26.09 43.32
CA MET A 1 -61.21 25.54 42.12
C MET A 1 -59.73 25.88 42.17
N SER A 2 -58.89 24.92 41.78
CA SER A 2 -57.42 24.87 41.82
C SER A 2 -56.77 24.64 43.19
N PRO A 3 -55.99 23.55 43.31
CA PRO A 3 -54.68 23.67 43.94
C PRO A 3 -53.57 22.84 43.27
N ARG A 4 -52.33 23.23 43.64
CA ARG A 4 -51.06 22.46 43.66
C ARG A 4 -50.03 22.67 42.53
N THR A 5 -49.13 23.63 42.82
CA THR A 5 -47.65 23.51 42.87
C THR A 5 -47.14 22.24 43.60
N PRO A 6 -45.82 21.89 43.71
CA PRO A 6 -44.58 22.46 43.13
C PRO A 6 -43.41 21.43 42.80
N ILE A 7 -42.22 21.99 42.50
CA ILE A 7 -40.80 21.52 42.71
C ILE A 7 -40.04 20.73 41.59
N ARG A 8 -38.87 21.32 41.24
CA ARG A 8 -37.63 20.87 40.52
C ARG A 8 -36.87 19.73 41.29
N PRO A 9 -35.62 19.24 40.97
CA PRO A 9 -34.60 19.62 39.97
C PRO A 9 -33.91 18.41 39.24
N GLY A 10 -32.96 18.70 38.32
CA GLY A 10 -31.99 17.71 37.81
C GLY A 10 -30.71 18.39 37.28
N THR A 11 -29.57 17.98 37.83
CA THR A 11 -28.24 18.59 37.80
C THR A 11 -27.23 17.89 36.87
N SER A 12 -26.25 18.68 36.42
CA SER A 12 -24.87 18.41 35.96
C SER A 12 -24.46 17.02 35.43
N GLY A 13 -23.94 16.99 34.19
CA GLY A 13 -23.07 15.95 33.67
C GLY A 13 -21.73 16.56 33.21
N ALA A 14 -20.63 15.95 33.66
CA ALA A 14 -19.24 16.31 33.39
C ALA A 14 -18.78 15.92 31.97
N GLY A 15 -17.71 16.57 31.53
CA GLY A 15 -17.26 16.59 30.14
C GLY A 15 -16.42 15.40 29.65
N GLN A 16 -16.38 15.28 28.31
CA GLN A 16 -15.39 14.54 27.54
C GLN A 16 -14.93 15.39 26.33
N PRO A 17 -13.70 15.19 25.81
CA PRO A 17 -13.06 16.12 24.88
C PRO A 17 -13.49 15.90 23.43
N HIS A 18 -13.71 16.99 22.71
CA HIS A 18 -14.09 17.03 21.30
C HIS A 18 -12.95 16.58 20.36
N LEU A 19 -13.23 15.55 19.55
CA LEU A 19 -12.51 15.23 18.32
C LEU A 19 -13.18 15.95 17.12
N PRO A 20 -12.43 16.64 16.23
CA PRO A 20 -13.03 17.31 15.10
C PRO A 20 -13.35 16.33 13.96
N THR A 21 -14.63 16.25 13.59
CA THR A 21 -15.11 15.54 12.40
C THR A 21 -14.82 16.38 11.15
N ILE A 22 -13.95 15.91 10.26
CA ILE A 22 -13.71 16.54 8.95
C ILE A 22 -14.91 16.23 8.04
N ARG A 23 -15.70 17.24 7.71
CA ARG A 23 -16.73 17.17 6.66
C ARG A 23 -16.07 17.19 5.27
N LEU A 24 -16.50 16.28 4.41
CA LEU A 24 -16.25 16.30 2.96
C LEU A 24 -16.90 17.57 2.35
N PRO A 25 -16.23 18.33 1.47
CA PRO A 25 -16.85 19.48 0.82
C PRO A 25 -17.83 19.04 -0.28
N GLU A 26 -19.04 19.57 -0.21
CA GLU A 26 -20.11 19.41 -1.19
C GLU A 26 -19.73 19.99 -2.56
N ILE A 27 -20.00 19.22 -3.62
CA ILE A 27 -19.84 19.62 -5.01
C ILE A 27 -21.09 20.43 -5.41
N SER A 28 -20.91 21.72 -5.75
CA SER A 28 -21.95 22.54 -6.37
C SER A 28 -22.07 22.31 -7.89
N PRO A 29 -23.26 22.55 -8.50
CA PRO A 29 -23.68 21.87 -9.73
C PRO A 29 -23.30 22.59 -11.04
N ALA A 30 -23.49 21.84 -12.13
CA ALA A 30 -23.09 22.14 -13.51
C ALA A 30 -23.69 23.42 -14.11
N ILE A 31 -22.84 24.22 -14.75
CA ILE A 31 -23.23 25.33 -15.64
C ILE A 31 -23.34 24.81 -17.08
N ARG A 32 -24.49 25.06 -17.70
CA ARG A 32 -24.86 24.71 -19.08
C ARG A 32 -24.02 25.50 -20.10
N ASN A 33 -23.32 24.80 -20.99
CA ASN A 33 -22.73 25.40 -22.20
C ASN A 33 -23.76 25.42 -23.34
N ARG A 34 -24.07 26.62 -23.84
CA ARG A 34 -24.74 26.83 -25.14
C ARG A 34 -23.71 26.80 -26.26
N LEU A 35 -23.93 25.93 -27.25
CA LEU A 35 -23.36 26.01 -28.60
C LEU A 35 -24.07 27.11 -29.43
N PRO A 36 -23.40 27.65 -30.46
CA PRO A 36 -24.04 28.01 -31.72
C PRO A 36 -23.62 27.05 -32.86
N GLY A 37 -24.56 26.87 -33.80
CA GLY A 37 -24.54 25.94 -34.93
C GLY A 37 -23.59 26.34 -36.06
N THR A 38 -23.11 25.42 -36.91
CA THR A 38 -23.74 24.74 -38.08
C THR A 38 -22.90 25.10 -39.32
N GLY A 39 -22.34 24.09 -39.98
CA GLY A 39 -21.68 24.21 -41.28
C GLY A 39 -20.99 22.90 -41.67
N THR A 40 -21.67 22.08 -42.47
CA THR A 40 -21.28 20.75 -42.97
C THR A 40 -20.12 20.76 -43.99
N PRO A 41 -19.48 19.59 -44.25
CA PRO A 41 -18.19 19.47 -44.94
C PRO A 41 -18.31 19.08 -46.42
N VAL A 42 -17.25 19.33 -47.20
CA VAL A 42 -17.02 18.69 -48.52
C VAL A 42 -15.52 18.32 -48.66
N LEU A 43 -15.26 17.02 -48.84
CA LEU A 43 -14.09 16.40 -49.51
C LEU A 43 -14.51 16.09 -50.96
N PRO A 44 -13.64 15.89 -51.99
CA PRO A 44 -12.39 15.09 -52.03
C PRO A 44 -11.28 15.75 -52.90
N GLY A 45 -10.09 15.22 -53.24
CA GLY A 45 -9.37 13.96 -53.07
C GLY A 45 -8.04 14.00 -53.88
N THR A 46 -7.17 13.02 -53.59
CA THR A 46 -6.13 12.39 -54.44
C THR A 46 -4.89 13.14 -54.99
N SER A 47 -3.73 12.74 -54.43
CA SER A 47 -2.52 12.16 -55.06
C SER A 47 -1.74 12.90 -56.16
N ALA A 48 -0.44 13.15 -55.89
CA ALA A 48 0.73 12.44 -56.46
C ALA A 48 1.95 13.33 -56.80
N ASN A 49 3.11 12.86 -56.35
CA ASN A 49 4.46 12.90 -56.96
C ASN A 49 5.25 14.22 -57.17
N LEU A 50 6.39 14.26 -56.46
CA LEU A 50 7.75 14.80 -56.72
C LEU A 50 8.19 14.89 -58.22
N PRO A 51 9.28 15.59 -58.64
CA PRO A 51 10.48 16.00 -57.87
C PRO A 51 11.09 17.39 -58.20
N ALA A 52 12.25 17.66 -57.60
CA ALA A 52 13.06 18.88 -57.57
C ALA A 52 13.76 19.30 -58.89
N ALA A 53 14.01 20.61 -59.04
CA ALA A 53 15.23 21.20 -59.62
C ALA A 53 15.24 22.74 -59.47
N SER A 54 16.34 23.30 -58.93
CA SER A 54 16.80 24.68 -59.21
C SER A 54 17.78 24.62 -60.42
N PRO A 55 18.36 25.71 -60.97
CA PRO A 55 18.27 27.15 -60.68
C PRO A 55 18.16 28.06 -61.94
N THR A 56 18.03 29.39 -61.77
CA THR A 56 18.77 30.50 -62.47
C THR A 56 17.96 31.82 -62.49
N ALA A 57 18.69 32.93 -62.38
CA ALA A 57 18.24 34.32 -62.19
C ALA A 57 17.85 35.02 -63.53
N PRO A 58 17.72 36.37 -63.61
CA PRO A 58 16.90 37.36 -62.88
C PRO A 58 16.11 38.29 -63.83
N VAL A 59 14.95 38.86 -63.42
CA VAL A 59 14.37 40.05 -64.10
C VAL A 59 13.69 41.02 -63.13
N THR A 60 14.36 42.16 -62.94
CA THR A 60 13.93 43.57 -62.86
C THR A 60 12.48 43.97 -62.48
N LEU A 61 12.39 44.83 -61.47
CA LEU A 61 11.27 45.74 -61.12
C LEU A 61 11.53 47.16 -61.67
N PRO A 62 10.49 47.94 -62.01
CA PRO A 62 10.50 49.40 -61.94
C PRO A 62 9.58 49.95 -60.81
N PRO A 63 9.70 51.25 -60.45
CA PRO A 63 9.85 51.64 -59.04
C PRO A 63 8.74 52.59 -58.51
N GLY A 64 8.65 52.69 -57.18
CA GLY A 64 7.95 53.77 -56.50
C GLY A 64 7.99 53.68 -54.97
N ALA A 65 8.83 54.53 -54.36
CA ALA A 65 8.73 55.16 -53.03
C ALA A 65 9.72 54.76 -51.90
N VAL A 66 10.79 55.58 -51.84
CA VAL A 66 11.46 56.25 -50.70
C VAL A 66 12.17 55.40 -49.61
N ALA A 67 13.49 55.57 -49.59
CA ALA A 67 14.45 55.07 -48.61
C ALA A 67 14.67 56.04 -47.42
N PRO A 68 15.10 55.51 -46.26
CA PRO A 68 16.00 56.23 -45.37
C PRO A 68 17.40 55.59 -45.36
N ILE A 69 18.37 56.40 -45.77
CA ILE A 69 19.74 56.57 -45.26
C ILE A 69 20.50 55.31 -44.83
N THR A 70 21.43 54.92 -45.69
CA THR A 70 22.55 54.00 -45.43
C THR A 70 23.52 54.60 -44.41
N VAL A 71 23.80 53.87 -43.33
CA VAL A 71 25.07 53.99 -42.59
C VAL A 71 25.87 52.73 -42.86
N SER A 72 27.05 52.92 -43.45
CA SER A 72 28.02 51.88 -43.80
C SER A 72 28.45 51.03 -42.61
N ASN A 73 28.67 49.75 -42.89
CA ASN A 73 29.38 48.76 -42.07
C ASN A 73 30.63 49.32 -41.39
N ILE A 74 30.59 49.53 -40.06
CA ILE A 74 31.72 49.32 -39.14
C ILE A 74 31.15 48.92 -37.76
N ALA A 75 31.14 47.63 -37.44
CA ALA A 75 31.36 47.05 -36.10
C ALA A 75 31.11 45.53 -36.17
N GLY A 76 32.12 44.74 -35.86
CA GLY A 76 32.06 43.27 -35.88
C GLY A 76 31.17 42.66 -34.78
N PRO A 77 31.20 41.33 -34.62
CA PRO A 77 30.50 40.65 -33.53
C PRO A 77 31.22 40.99 -32.21
N ILE A 78 30.74 42.00 -31.48
CA ILE A 78 31.34 42.40 -30.20
C ILE A 78 30.75 41.53 -29.07
N ALA A 79 31.65 40.70 -28.52
CA ALA A 79 31.65 40.12 -27.18
C ALA A 79 30.53 39.13 -26.80
N ASN A 80 30.65 37.88 -27.26
CA ASN A 80 30.35 36.70 -26.43
C ASN A 80 31.13 35.44 -26.89
N SER A 81 32.35 35.62 -27.41
CA SER A 81 33.31 34.55 -27.68
C SER A 81 34.43 34.47 -26.63
N GLN A 82 34.22 35.06 -25.44
CA GLN A 82 35.24 35.09 -24.38
C GLN A 82 34.98 33.99 -23.36
N SER A 83 36.05 33.28 -22.98
CA SER A 83 36.06 32.04 -22.19
C SER A 83 35.20 32.07 -20.93
N HIS A 84 34.38 31.02 -20.76
CA HIS A 84 33.69 30.75 -19.50
C HIS A 84 34.72 30.53 -18.38
N GLY A 85 34.50 31.13 -17.20
CA GLY A 85 35.32 30.86 -16.01
C GLY A 85 36.38 31.90 -15.65
N ARG A 86 36.19 33.18 -15.98
CA ARG A 86 37.04 34.25 -15.43
C ARG A 86 36.85 34.35 -13.91
N PRO A 87 37.93 34.44 -13.12
CA PRO A 87 37.82 34.55 -11.67
C PRO A 87 37.17 35.88 -11.27
N LEU A 88 36.60 35.92 -10.06
CA LEU A 88 35.89 37.09 -9.53
C LEU A 88 36.74 38.37 -9.57
N SER A 89 38.05 38.24 -9.39
CA SER A 89 39.03 39.34 -9.45
C SER A 89 38.99 40.12 -10.78
N VAL A 90 38.59 39.49 -11.89
CA VAL A 90 38.49 40.17 -13.19
C VAL A 90 37.29 41.14 -13.24
N TYR A 91 36.29 40.93 -12.38
CA TYR A 91 35.08 41.76 -12.30
C TYR A 91 35.13 42.77 -11.14
N ALA A 92 35.92 42.48 -10.11
CA ALA A 92 36.05 43.32 -8.94
C ALA A 92 36.80 44.62 -9.25
N ARG A 93 36.26 45.75 -8.78
CA ARG A 93 36.81 47.09 -8.98
C ARG A 93 36.72 47.89 -7.68
N PRO A 94 37.59 48.89 -7.45
CA PRO A 94 37.39 49.84 -6.36
C PRO A 94 36.03 50.54 -6.47
N ALA A 95 35.40 50.82 -5.33
CA ALA A 95 34.11 51.50 -5.28
C ALA A 95 34.18 52.88 -5.99
N PRO A 96 33.35 53.14 -7.02
CA PRO A 96 33.31 54.44 -7.67
C PRO A 96 32.92 55.55 -6.69
N LYS A 97 33.53 56.73 -6.82
CA LYS A 97 33.11 57.92 -6.05
C LYS A 97 31.64 58.22 -6.35
N GLY A 98 30.81 58.27 -5.31
CA GLY A 98 29.36 58.54 -5.43
C GLY A 98 28.46 57.30 -5.56
N LEU A 99 28.98 56.08 -5.34
CA LEU A 99 28.13 54.88 -5.27
C LEU A 99 27.25 54.93 -3.99
N PRO A 100 25.91 54.76 -4.09
CA PRO A 100 25.02 54.76 -2.93
C PRO A 100 25.35 53.68 -1.89
N PRO A 101 24.89 53.84 -0.63
CA PRO A 101 24.90 52.77 0.36
C PRO A 101 24.08 51.56 -0.11
N PRO A 102 24.36 50.36 0.41
CA PRO A 102 23.60 49.16 0.05
C PRO A 102 22.18 49.23 0.61
N ASP A 103 21.21 48.69 -0.12
CA ASP A 103 19.83 48.54 0.33
C ASP A 103 19.66 47.37 1.32
N SER A 104 18.41 47.09 1.73
CA SER A 104 18.10 46.00 2.67
C SER A 104 18.51 44.62 2.16
N GLU A 105 18.62 44.46 0.84
CA GLU A 105 19.04 43.25 0.14
C GLU A 105 20.55 43.23 -0.14
N GLY A 106 21.30 44.23 0.31
CA GLY A 106 22.74 44.34 0.13
C GLY A 106 23.16 44.83 -1.26
N PHE A 107 22.24 45.35 -2.08
CA PHE A 107 22.57 45.92 -3.39
C PHE A 107 22.81 47.42 -3.30
N ARG A 108 23.86 47.88 -3.99
CA ARG A 108 24.08 49.29 -4.29
C ARG A 108 23.57 49.55 -5.69
N VAL A 109 22.51 50.34 -5.84
CA VAL A 109 21.88 50.59 -7.14
C VAL A 109 22.30 51.95 -7.68
N ALA A 110 22.97 51.96 -8.83
CA ALA A 110 23.35 53.19 -9.52
C ALA A 110 23.16 53.02 -11.03
N GLN A 111 22.55 54.01 -11.69
CA GLN A 111 22.28 53.98 -13.14
C GLN A 111 21.58 52.69 -13.61
N GLN A 112 20.55 52.26 -12.86
CA GLN A 112 19.81 51.00 -13.08
C GLN A 112 20.65 49.70 -13.03
N ARG A 113 21.88 49.77 -12.52
CA ARG A 113 22.76 48.62 -12.35
C ARG A 113 22.91 48.30 -10.87
N LYS A 114 23.02 47.02 -10.57
CA LYS A 114 23.22 46.50 -9.21
C LYS A 114 24.70 46.22 -8.99
N PHE A 115 25.22 46.71 -7.88
CA PHE A 115 26.57 46.43 -7.40
C PHE A 115 26.52 45.81 -6.02
N VAL A 116 27.49 44.96 -5.71
CA VAL A 116 27.62 44.30 -4.41
C VAL A 116 29.02 44.52 -3.84
N SER A 117 29.13 44.61 -2.52
CA SER A 117 30.40 44.77 -1.82
C SER A 117 31.06 43.40 -1.57
N LEU A 118 32.37 43.30 -1.77
CA LEU A 118 33.19 42.14 -1.40
C LEU A 118 33.88 42.39 -0.05
N GLU A 119 34.45 41.33 0.53
CA GLU A 119 35.14 41.35 1.84
C GLU A 119 36.39 42.24 1.85
N ASP A 120 37.04 42.42 0.70
CA ASP A 120 38.21 43.28 0.50
C ASP A 120 37.87 44.76 0.21
N GLY A 121 36.59 45.13 0.29
CA GLY A 121 36.10 46.48 0.02
C GLY A 121 35.95 46.83 -1.46
N GLN A 122 36.24 45.90 -2.38
CA GLN A 122 35.93 46.06 -3.80
C GLN A 122 34.43 45.88 -4.07
N VAL A 123 33.98 46.38 -5.22
CA VAL A 123 32.60 46.21 -5.69
C VAL A 123 32.56 45.46 -7.01
N VAL A 124 31.50 44.69 -7.20
CA VAL A 124 31.24 43.90 -8.42
C VAL A 124 29.87 44.28 -8.97
N MET A 125 29.78 44.52 -10.27
CA MET A 125 28.49 44.66 -10.96
C MET A 125 27.88 43.27 -11.12
N VAL A 126 26.61 43.13 -10.77
CA VAL A 126 25.90 41.85 -10.81
C VAL A 126 24.60 41.92 -11.57
N SER A 127 24.24 40.81 -12.22
CA SER A 127 22.91 40.56 -12.76
C SER A 127 22.48 39.15 -12.43
N TYR A 128 21.16 38.95 -12.31
CA TYR A 128 20.60 37.64 -12.03
C TYR A 128 20.71 36.75 -13.27
N ASP A 129 21.31 35.57 -13.11
CA ASP A 129 21.38 34.54 -14.15
C ASP A 129 20.36 33.44 -13.85
N GLU A 130 19.25 33.43 -14.57
CA GLU A 130 18.17 32.44 -14.40
C GLU A 130 18.66 30.98 -14.54
N ARG A 131 19.73 30.75 -15.30
CA ARG A 131 20.28 29.40 -15.54
C ARG A 131 20.91 28.78 -14.30
N VAL A 132 21.50 29.59 -13.44
CA VAL A 132 22.11 29.17 -12.16
C VAL A 132 21.42 29.77 -10.94
N ARG A 133 20.32 30.49 -11.17
CA ARG A 133 19.40 31.04 -10.17
C ARG A 133 20.10 31.87 -9.11
N SER A 134 21.13 32.61 -9.52
CA SER A 134 22.01 33.37 -8.65
C SER A 134 22.36 34.69 -9.29
N TYR A 135 22.69 35.69 -8.47
CA TYR A 135 23.34 36.89 -8.98
C TYR A 135 24.76 36.53 -9.39
N CYS A 136 25.13 36.88 -10.62
CA CYS A 136 26.44 36.58 -11.18
C CYS A 136 27.17 37.87 -11.53
N ALA A 137 28.49 37.85 -11.33
CA ALA A 137 29.35 38.94 -11.75
C ALA A 137 29.23 39.16 -13.26
N GLN A 138 29.13 40.43 -13.65
CA GLN A 138 28.95 40.86 -15.03
C GLN A 138 29.92 42.00 -15.33
N ALA A 139 30.60 41.94 -16.46
CA ALA A 139 31.38 43.07 -16.94
C ALA A 139 30.47 44.13 -17.58
N ARG A 140 30.90 45.39 -17.58
CA ARG A 140 30.08 46.52 -18.06
C ARG A 140 29.61 46.37 -19.52
N ASP A 141 30.42 45.72 -20.33
CA ASP A 141 30.26 45.46 -21.75
C ASP A 141 29.54 44.14 -22.05
N GLU A 142 29.28 43.31 -21.04
CA GLU A 142 28.57 42.05 -21.21
C GLU A 142 27.06 42.26 -21.28
N TYR A 143 26.39 41.59 -22.23
CA TYR A 143 24.93 41.54 -22.29
C TYR A 143 24.32 40.57 -21.26
N ARG A 144 24.99 39.43 -21.01
CA ARG A 144 24.61 38.42 -20.02
C ARG A 144 25.76 38.23 -19.04
N PRO A 145 25.49 38.01 -17.73
CA PRO A 145 26.56 37.76 -16.77
C PRO A 145 27.36 36.52 -17.15
N SER A 146 28.68 36.66 -17.26
CA SER A 146 29.59 35.55 -17.56
C SER A 146 30.46 35.13 -16.36
N GLY A 147 30.56 35.98 -15.33
CA GLY A 147 31.38 35.78 -14.15
C GLY A 147 30.80 34.82 -13.11
N PRO A 148 31.51 34.63 -11.98
CA PRO A 148 31.09 33.75 -10.90
C PRO A 148 29.75 34.17 -10.29
N ALA A 149 28.96 33.18 -9.85
CA ALA A 149 27.79 33.42 -9.01
C ALA A 149 28.22 33.90 -7.62
N LEU A 150 27.41 34.77 -7.03
CA LEU A 150 27.64 35.41 -5.74
C LEU A 150 26.40 35.23 -4.87
N TYR A 151 26.63 35.13 -3.56
CA TYR A 151 25.59 35.12 -2.55
C TYR A 151 25.90 36.15 -1.47
N ARG A 152 24.85 36.67 -0.85
CA ARG A 152 24.98 37.62 0.26
C ARG A 152 25.21 36.87 1.56
N VAL A 153 26.18 37.32 2.36
CA VAL A 153 26.37 36.82 3.73
C VAL A 153 25.24 37.34 4.61
N ALA A 154 24.55 36.43 5.30
CA ALA A 154 23.41 36.77 6.15
C ALA A 154 23.81 37.78 7.24
N GLY A 155 23.00 38.84 7.41
CA GLY A 155 23.28 39.91 8.39
C GLY A 155 24.37 40.89 7.98
N SER A 156 24.88 40.83 6.75
CA SER A 156 25.97 41.69 6.24
C SER A 156 25.60 42.32 4.89
N ASP A 157 26.33 43.35 4.45
CA ASP A 157 26.30 43.87 3.07
C ASP A 157 27.39 43.24 2.18
N ILE A 158 28.15 42.27 2.72
CA ILE A 158 29.21 41.55 2.04
C ILE A 158 28.63 40.38 1.23
N TRP A 159 29.14 40.23 0.01
CA TRP A 159 28.85 39.12 -0.88
C TRP A 159 30.10 38.25 -1.08
N LYS A 160 29.89 36.94 -1.17
CA LYS A 160 30.93 35.92 -1.38
C LYS A 160 30.60 35.07 -2.59
N GLU A 161 31.60 34.38 -3.12
CA GLU A 161 31.42 33.51 -4.29
C GLU A 161 30.57 32.28 -3.96
N ASN A 162 29.55 32.03 -4.77
CA ASN A 162 28.78 30.80 -4.79
C ASN A 162 29.34 29.87 -5.88
N SER A 163 30.46 29.21 -5.59
CA SER A 163 31.11 28.33 -6.55
C SER A 163 30.23 27.12 -6.93
N ALA A 164 29.35 26.67 -6.01
CA ALA A 164 28.38 25.61 -6.29
C ALA A 164 27.36 26.03 -7.36
N ALA A 165 26.79 27.23 -7.26
CA ALA A 165 25.91 27.76 -8.29
C ALA A 165 26.64 27.95 -9.63
N THR A 166 27.88 28.43 -9.59
CA THR A 166 28.71 28.58 -10.79
C THR A 166 28.94 27.23 -11.48
N ALA A 167 29.19 26.17 -10.70
CA ALA A 167 29.41 24.81 -11.19
C ALA A 167 28.18 24.18 -11.87
N LEU A 168 26.97 24.70 -11.65
CA LEU A 168 25.76 24.21 -12.34
C LEU A 168 25.65 24.70 -13.78
N ARG A 169 26.26 25.85 -14.11
CA ARG A 169 26.13 26.50 -15.44
C ARG A 169 26.48 25.59 -16.62
N PRO A 170 27.56 24.78 -16.58
CA PRO A 170 27.98 23.97 -17.72
C PRO A 170 27.03 22.84 -18.11
N TYR A 171 26.07 22.49 -17.25
CA TYR A 171 25.12 21.39 -17.45
C TYR A 171 23.72 21.85 -17.87
N GLN A 172 23.47 23.16 -17.88
CA GLN A 172 22.17 23.73 -18.18
C GLN A 172 21.80 23.50 -19.65
N LEU A 173 20.63 22.89 -19.88
CA LEU A 173 20.09 22.73 -21.22
C LEU A 173 19.68 24.11 -21.78
N PRO A 174 20.20 24.52 -22.95
CA PRO A 174 19.80 25.77 -23.59
C PRO A 174 18.28 25.85 -23.87
N GLU A 175 17.71 27.05 -23.74
CA GLU A 175 16.27 27.31 -23.88
C GLU A 175 15.68 26.77 -25.20
N GLU A 176 16.43 26.89 -26.30
CA GLU A 176 16.06 26.39 -27.63
C GLU A 176 15.83 24.87 -27.69
N HIS A 177 16.39 24.11 -26.75
CA HIS A 177 16.23 22.65 -26.66
C HIS A 177 15.27 22.21 -25.56
N GLN A 178 14.95 23.07 -24.58
CA GLN A 178 14.14 22.69 -23.42
C GLN A 178 12.75 22.20 -23.82
N ALA A 179 12.06 22.87 -24.74
CA ALA A 179 10.73 22.45 -25.17
C ALA A 179 10.72 21.06 -25.83
N ILE A 180 11.76 20.74 -26.61
CA ILE A 180 11.91 19.44 -27.29
C ILE A 180 12.19 18.34 -26.26
N VAL A 181 13.12 18.58 -25.33
CA VAL A 181 13.50 17.61 -24.29
C VAL A 181 12.43 17.46 -23.21
N ALA A 182 11.62 18.50 -22.95
CA ALA A 182 10.51 18.44 -22.01
C ALA A 182 9.37 17.52 -22.48
N GLN A 183 9.17 17.41 -23.79
CA GLN A 183 8.08 16.62 -24.40
C GLN A 183 8.45 15.14 -24.62
N ALA A 184 9.72 14.75 -24.51
CA ALA A 184 10.18 13.40 -24.79
C ALA A 184 10.39 12.57 -23.52
N PRO A 185 9.76 11.39 -23.45
CA PRO A 185 10.45 10.20 -22.96
C PRO A 185 10.93 9.31 -24.13
N ASP A 186 10.16 9.26 -25.22
CA ASP A 186 10.44 8.65 -26.52
C ASP A 186 9.75 9.50 -27.60
N LEU A 187 10.50 10.03 -28.57
CA LEU A 187 10.00 10.98 -29.58
C LEU A 187 9.06 10.30 -30.62
N PRO A 188 7.80 10.73 -30.79
CA PRO A 188 7.07 10.53 -32.03
C PRO A 188 7.55 11.54 -33.10
N SER A 189 7.59 11.08 -34.34
CA SER A 189 8.20 11.67 -35.54
C SER A 189 7.52 12.92 -36.13
N ASN A 190 6.99 13.84 -35.30
CA ASN A 190 6.27 15.03 -35.78
C ASN A 190 6.98 16.38 -35.49
N GLY A 191 8.28 16.36 -35.19
CA GLY A 191 9.13 17.57 -35.16
C GLY A 191 10.12 17.58 -36.32
N SER A 192 10.66 18.75 -36.69
CA SER A 192 11.79 18.83 -37.62
C SER A 192 12.92 17.94 -37.10
N VAL A 193 13.19 16.84 -37.79
CA VAL A 193 14.17 15.81 -37.41
C VAL A 193 15.53 16.44 -37.06
N SER A 194 15.91 17.52 -37.74
CA SER A 194 17.13 18.30 -37.48
C SER A 194 17.19 18.93 -36.08
N ALA A 195 16.09 19.52 -35.58
CA ALA A 195 16.03 20.14 -34.27
C ALA A 195 16.09 19.10 -33.14
N GLN A 196 15.49 17.92 -33.37
CA GLN A 196 15.59 16.79 -32.44
C GLN A 196 17.01 16.21 -32.40
N ILE A 197 17.68 16.08 -33.55
CA ILE A 197 19.08 15.65 -33.63
C ILE A 197 19.99 16.64 -32.88
N ALA A 198 19.82 17.94 -33.12
CA ALA A 198 20.61 18.98 -32.44
C ALA A 198 20.42 18.94 -30.92
N ALA A 199 19.17 18.86 -30.44
CA ALA A 199 18.87 18.74 -29.02
C ALA A 199 19.49 17.47 -28.39
N LYS A 200 19.42 16.33 -29.10
CA LYS A 200 20.04 15.07 -28.65
C LYS A 200 21.56 15.17 -28.57
N GLN A 201 22.20 15.73 -29.60
CA GLN A 201 23.67 15.93 -29.61
C GLN A 201 24.11 16.83 -28.47
N LYS A 202 23.38 17.93 -28.23
CA LYS A 202 23.67 18.83 -27.11
C LYS A 202 23.54 18.10 -25.77
N LEU A 203 22.47 17.33 -25.60
CA LEU A 203 22.25 16.55 -24.38
C LEU A 203 23.37 15.54 -24.11
N VAL A 204 23.83 14.83 -25.14
CA VAL A 204 24.97 13.91 -25.04
C VAL A 204 26.23 14.64 -24.58
N ALA A 205 26.54 15.80 -25.17
CA ALA A 205 27.71 16.58 -24.77
C ALA A 205 27.65 17.06 -23.31
N LEU A 206 26.48 17.53 -22.87
CA LEU A 206 26.26 17.93 -21.46
C LEU A 206 26.42 16.74 -20.51
N ARG A 207 25.88 15.57 -20.88
CA ARG A 207 25.99 14.34 -20.10
C ARG A 207 27.43 13.86 -19.96
N SER A 208 28.20 13.85 -21.05
CA SER A 208 29.61 13.46 -21.02
C SER A 208 30.42 14.35 -20.09
N ARG A 209 30.15 15.67 -20.10
CA ARG A 209 30.81 16.61 -19.18
C ARG A 209 30.42 16.34 -17.72
N LEU A 210 29.11 16.25 -17.43
CA LEU A 210 28.63 15.99 -16.07
C LEU A 210 29.17 14.68 -15.51
N LEU A 211 29.29 13.63 -16.33
CA LEU A 211 29.85 12.35 -15.91
C LEU A 211 31.34 12.44 -15.56
N ALA A 212 32.12 13.17 -16.36
CA ALA A 212 33.53 13.41 -16.10
C ALA A 212 33.71 14.17 -14.77
N ASP A 213 33.01 15.29 -14.62
CA ASP A 213 33.10 16.15 -13.42
C ASP A 213 32.62 15.41 -12.16
N ALA A 214 31.52 14.65 -12.26
CA ALA A 214 31.05 13.81 -11.15
C ALA A 214 32.06 12.73 -10.78
N SER A 215 32.70 12.10 -11.77
CA SER A 215 33.72 11.08 -11.53
C SER A 215 34.94 11.66 -10.83
N ASP A 216 35.39 12.83 -11.24
CA ASP A 216 36.54 13.49 -10.62
C ASP A 216 36.21 14.06 -9.25
N PHE A 217 34.99 14.55 -9.04
CA PHE A 217 34.49 14.94 -7.73
C PHE A 217 34.56 13.75 -6.76
N PHE A 218 33.93 12.62 -7.05
CA PHE A 218 33.88 11.50 -6.10
C PHE A 218 35.21 10.76 -5.90
N LYS A 219 36.16 10.85 -6.85
CA LYS A 219 37.53 10.35 -6.62
C LYS A 219 38.26 11.14 -5.54
N ASN A 220 38.00 12.44 -5.46
CA ASN A 220 38.75 13.37 -4.60
C ASN A 220 37.95 13.83 -3.37
N HIS A 221 36.65 13.58 -3.34
CA HIS A 221 35.76 14.05 -2.28
C HIS A 221 35.85 13.16 -1.05
N VAL A 222 36.19 13.78 0.08
CA VAL A 222 36.05 13.18 1.41
C VAL A 222 34.66 13.55 1.93
N PRO A 223 33.76 12.57 2.18
CA PRO A 223 32.42 12.87 2.66
C PRO A 223 32.48 13.51 4.05
N PRO A 224 31.50 14.36 4.40
CA PRO A 224 31.37 14.89 5.75
C PRO A 224 31.26 13.78 6.81
N PRO A 225 31.50 14.09 8.10
CA PRO A 225 31.28 13.16 9.20
C PRO A 225 29.88 12.56 9.17
N ALA A 226 29.77 11.30 9.60
CA ALA A 226 28.48 10.62 9.68
C ALA A 226 27.54 11.33 10.67
N PRO A 227 26.23 11.44 10.35
CA PRO A 227 25.27 12.08 11.23
C PRO A 227 25.07 11.27 12.51
N THR A 228 24.78 11.95 13.61
CA THR A 228 24.31 11.29 14.83
C THR A 228 22.95 10.65 14.57
N ARG A 229 22.82 9.36 14.85
CA ARG A 229 21.55 8.63 14.64
C ARG A 229 20.63 8.83 15.84
N PRO A 230 19.47 9.48 15.67
CA PRO A 230 18.51 9.56 16.75
C PRO A 230 17.91 8.18 16.99
N GLN A 231 17.67 7.86 18.26
CA GLN A 231 16.94 6.68 18.70
C GLN A 231 15.58 7.10 19.26
N PRO A 232 14.60 7.47 18.42
CA PRO A 232 13.26 7.73 18.91
C PRO A 232 12.70 6.47 19.58
N SER A 233 12.02 6.65 20.71
CA SER A 233 11.43 5.56 21.47
C SER A 233 10.40 4.79 20.63
N ARG A 234 10.31 3.47 20.85
CA ARG A 234 9.26 2.66 20.19
C ARG A 234 7.89 3.24 20.52
N GLY A 235 7.05 3.41 19.49
CA GLY A 235 5.72 4.00 19.63
C GLY A 235 5.66 5.53 19.60
N SER A 236 6.79 6.22 19.35
CA SER A 236 6.80 7.67 19.14
C SER A 236 5.83 8.09 18.04
N SER A 237 5.11 9.20 18.25
CA SER A 237 4.28 9.79 17.20
C SER A 237 5.16 10.25 16.01
N PRO A 238 4.60 10.32 14.77
CA PRO A 238 5.32 10.86 13.63
C PRO A 238 5.92 12.25 13.89
N ARG A 239 5.20 13.11 14.63
CA ARG A 239 5.69 14.42 15.04
C ARG A 239 6.94 14.33 15.92
N ALA A 240 6.89 13.57 17.01
CA ALA A 240 8.02 13.42 17.92
C ALA A 240 9.26 12.83 17.22
N MET A 241 9.03 11.95 16.26
CA MET A 241 10.08 11.40 15.41
C MET A 241 10.73 12.47 14.52
N ILE A 242 9.93 13.30 13.85
CA ILE A 242 10.43 14.41 13.02
C ILE A 242 11.18 15.42 13.88
N GLU A 243 10.67 15.76 15.06
CA GLU A 243 11.35 16.61 16.05
C GLU A 243 12.72 16.02 16.46
N ALA A 244 12.80 14.71 16.67
CA ALA A 244 14.06 14.03 16.98
C ALA A 244 15.05 14.07 15.81
N PHE A 245 14.59 13.92 14.56
CA PHE A 245 15.46 14.04 13.38
C PHE A 245 16.03 15.44 13.22
N TYR A 246 15.22 16.47 13.47
CA TYR A 246 15.61 17.87 13.27
C TYR A 246 16.14 18.57 14.51
N ARG A 247 16.44 17.83 15.59
CA ARG A 247 17.04 18.40 16.81
C ARG A 247 18.41 19.00 16.50
N ASP A 248 19.26 18.21 15.86
CA ASP A 248 20.67 18.56 15.59
C ASP A 248 21.01 18.55 14.08
N ALA A 249 20.00 18.39 13.21
CA ALA A 249 20.19 18.38 11.77
C ALA A 249 19.40 19.49 11.08
N GLU A 250 19.99 20.10 10.04
CA GLU A 250 19.29 21.02 9.14
C GLU A 250 18.63 20.32 7.96
N GLY A 251 19.00 19.07 7.69
CA GLY A 251 18.60 18.32 6.51
C GLY A 251 18.25 16.87 6.79
N LEU A 252 17.37 16.31 5.96
CA LEU A 252 16.96 14.91 6.00
C LEU A 252 16.83 14.35 4.58
N VAL A 253 17.30 13.14 4.34
CA VAL A 253 17.18 12.45 3.04
C VAL A 253 16.27 11.24 3.18
N LEU A 254 15.19 11.21 2.42
CA LEU A 254 14.26 10.09 2.28
C LEU A 254 14.57 9.32 0.99
N GLY A 255 14.95 8.06 1.14
CA GLY A 255 15.02 7.07 0.08
C GLY A 255 13.68 6.39 -0.13
N GLU A 256 13.15 6.48 -1.34
CA GLU A 256 11.92 5.83 -1.75
C GLU A 256 12.13 4.77 -2.82
N LEU A 257 11.13 3.90 -2.96
CA LEU A 257 10.84 3.28 -4.24
C LEU A 257 9.71 4.11 -4.88
N PRO A 258 9.86 4.69 -6.08
CA PRO A 258 8.86 5.63 -6.63
C PRO A 258 7.43 5.10 -6.72
N THR A 259 7.29 3.79 -6.97
CA THR A 259 5.99 3.11 -7.04
C THR A 259 5.33 2.92 -5.67
N SER A 260 6.10 3.04 -4.59
CA SER A 260 5.64 3.01 -3.20
C SER A 260 4.91 4.30 -2.81
N PRO A 261 3.74 4.22 -2.17
CA PRO A 261 3.05 5.40 -1.65
C PRO A 261 3.60 5.89 -0.29
N GLY A 262 4.29 5.07 0.51
CA GLY A 262 4.65 5.39 1.90
C GLY A 262 5.40 6.70 2.12
N SER A 263 6.37 7.04 1.26
CA SER A 263 7.11 8.31 1.34
C SER A 263 6.17 9.52 1.17
N LYS A 264 5.27 9.43 0.19
CA LYS A 264 4.29 10.46 -0.15
C LYS A 264 3.22 10.58 0.94
N VAL A 265 2.76 9.46 1.50
CA VAL A 265 1.88 9.44 2.69
C VAL A 265 2.57 10.16 3.85
N PHE A 266 3.79 9.75 4.22
CA PHE A 266 4.51 10.34 5.34
C PHE A 266 4.70 11.85 5.19
N LEU A 267 5.16 12.31 4.02
CA LEU A 267 5.38 13.73 3.76
C LEU A 267 4.08 14.54 3.77
N MET A 268 3.03 14.05 3.10
CA MET A 268 1.76 14.78 3.00
C MET A 268 1.06 14.88 4.36
N GLU A 269 1.02 13.79 5.13
CA GLU A 269 0.37 13.76 6.46
C GLU A 269 1.14 14.55 7.52
N ASN A 270 2.43 14.87 7.28
CA ASN A 270 3.27 15.61 8.22
C ASN A 270 3.78 16.96 7.68
N MET A 271 3.19 17.46 6.58
CA MET A 271 3.67 18.69 5.93
C MET A 271 3.57 19.91 6.85
N ALA A 272 2.50 20.00 7.65
CA ALA A 272 2.33 21.04 8.65
C ALA A 272 3.43 20.99 9.72
N THR A 273 3.70 19.81 10.29
CA THR A 273 4.77 19.60 11.27
C THR A 273 6.15 19.97 10.70
N LEU A 274 6.44 19.59 9.45
CA LEU A 274 7.68 19.97 8.78
C LEU A 274 7.79 21.50 8.68
N ALA A 275 6.73 22.19 8.27
CA ALA A 275 6.71 23.64 8.15
C ALA A 275 6.89 24.35 9.51
N GLU A 276 6.23 23.87 10.56
CA GLU A 276 6.36 24.37 11.95
C GLU A 276 7.78 24.23 12.49
N LEU A 277 8.46 23.13 12.16
CA LEU A 277 9.86 22.89 12.56
C LEU A 277 10.87 23.65 11.68
N GLY A 278 10.38 24.54 10.83
CA GLY A 278 11.20 25.44 10.02
C GLY A 278 11.72 24.81 8.73
N VAL A 279 11.17 23.67 8.27
CA VAL A 279 11.47 23.14 6.94
C VAL A 279 10.93 24.11 5.89
N LYS A 280 11.80 24.62 5.01
CA LYS A 280 11.45 25.60 3.96
C LYS A 280 11.60 25.05 2.55
N THR A 281 12.38 23.99 2.36
CA THR A 281 12.61 23.39 1.04
C THR A 281 12.37 21.88 1.04
N LEU A 282 11.55 21.43 0.10
CA LEU A 282 11.40 20.03 -0.30
C LEU A 282 12.13 19.82 -1.63
N TYR A 283 13.20 19.04 -1.60
CA TYR A 283 13.97 18.69 -2.79
C TYR A 283 13.45 17.39 -3.43
N LEU A 284 13.23 17.37 -4.76
CA LEU A 284 12.69 16.22 -5.48
C LEU A 284 13.60 15.79 -6.65
N GLN A 285 13.99 14.51 -6.67
CA GLN A 285 14.80 13.92 -7.76
C GLN A 285 14.07 13.93 -9.10
N HIS A 286 12.79 13.59 -9.16
CA HIS A 286 12.13 13.35 -10.46
C HIS A 286 11.71 14.64 -11.22
N LEU A 287 12.21 15.80 -10.81
CA LEU A 287 12.01 17.09 -11.46
C LEU A 287 13.37 17.69 -11.82
N ARG A 288 13.44 18.45 -12.91
CA ARG A 288 14.67 18.97 -13.49
C ARG A 288 14.82 20.47 -13.27
N THR A 289 16.01 20.91 -12.89
CA THR A 289 16.35 22.31 -12.62
C THR A 289 16.24 23.19 -13.85
N ASP A 290 16.58 22.64 -15.01
CA ASP A 290 16.65 23.32 -16.31
C ASP A 290 15.34 23.29 -17.11
N ILE A 291 14.29 22.60 -16.61
CA ILE A 291 13.00 22.49 -17.30
C ILE A 291 11.83 22.84 -16.36
N GLU A 292 11.74 22.21 -15.20
CA GLU A 292 10.56 22.34 -14.33
C GLU A 292 10.68 23.42 -13.25
N GLN A 293 11.89 23.86 -12.90
CA GLN A 293 12.08 24.74 -11.72
C GLN A 293 11.36 26.08 -11.82
N SER A 294 11.39 26.75 -12.98
CA SER A 294 10.71 28.04 -13.16
C SER A 294 9.19 27.93 -12.96
N HIS A 295 8.61 26.77 -13.31
CA HIS A 295 7.20 26.47 -13.06
C HIS A 295 6.91 26.17 -11.59
N LEU A 296 7.83 25.48 -10.89
CA LEU A 296 7.73 25.24 -9.45
C LEU A 296 7.77 26.55 -8.66
N ASP A 297 8.64 27.49 -9.03
CA ASP A 297 8.71 28.79 -8.37
C ASP A 297 7.45 29.61 -8.60
N ARG A 298 6.92 29.59 -9.83
CA ARG A 298 5.65 30.25 -10.14
C ARG A 298 4.54 29.66 -9.28
N LEU A 299 4.46 28.33 -9.17
CA LEU A 299 3.49 27.66 -8.31
C LEU A 299 3.67 28.10 -6.85
N HIS A 300 4.89 28.14 -6.33
CA HIS A 300 5.14 28.57 -4.96
C HIS A 300 4.72 30.04 -4.72
N LYS A 301 5.01 30.94 -5.67
CA LYS A 301 4.68 32.37 -5.58
C LYS A 301 3.20 32.67 -5.77
N THR A 302 2.52 31.95 -6.66
CA THR A 302 1.17 32.33 -7.14
C THR A 302 0.08 31.33 -6.75
N GLY A 303 0.43 30.12 -6.31
CA GLY A 303 -0.50 29.01 -6.13
C GLY A 303 -1.01 28.39 -7.45
N ILE A 304 -0.62 28.91 -8.61
CA ILE A 304 -1.13 28.48 -9.91
C ILE A 304 -0.18 27.47 -10.56
N ILE A 305 -0.68 26.27 -10.83
CA ILE A 305 0.08 25.24 -11.55
C ILE A 305 0.07 25.50 -13.05
N SER A 306 1.25 25.53 -13.68
CA SER A 306 1.37 25.67 -15.13
C SER A 306 0.94 24.39 -15.86
N ARG A 307 0.48 24.51 -17.11
CA ARG A 307 0.16 23.34 -17.95
C ARG A 307 1.35 22.39 -18.08
N ALA A 308 2.55 22.92 -18.30
CA ALA A 308 3.77 22.13 -18.44
C ALA A 308 4.10 21.31 -17.18
N LEU A 309 4.05 21.95 -16.00
CA LEU A 309 4.28 21.27 -14.73
C LEU A 309 3.19 20.23 -14.43
N ASN A 310 1.92 20.55 -14.68
CA ASN A 310 0.82 19.60 -14.52
C ASN A 310 1.01 18.36 -15.40
N THR A 311 1.34 18.55 -16.69
CA THR A 311 1.65 17.44 -17.60
C THR A 311 2.81 16.60 -17.07
N ARG A 312 3.89 17.22 -16.59
CA ARG A 312 5.03 16.49 -16.04
C ARG A 312 4.67 15.67 -14.81
N LEU A 313 3.93 16.24 -13.85
CA LEU A 313 3.50 15.53 -12.64
C LEU A 313 2.53 14.38 -12.98
N LEU A 314 1.69 14.54 -14.00
CA LEU A 314 0.85 13.46 -14.53
C LEU A 314 1.68 12.32 -15.13
N VAL A 315 2.76 12.65 -15.87
CA VAL A 315 3.71 11.67 -16.43
C VAL A 315 4.49 10.96 -15.32
N LEU A 316 4.91 11.65 -14.26
CA LEU A 316 5.50 10.96 -13.11
C LEU A 316 4.52 9.96 -12.49
N GLY A 317 3.24 10.31 -12.43
CA GLY A 317 2.18 9.39 -12.05
C GLY A 317 1.90 8.25 -13.04
N THR A 318 2.31 8.35 -14.33
CA THR A 318 2.21 7.23 -15.29
C THR A 318 3.42 6.32 -15.22
N VAL A 319 4.63 6.90 -15.25
CA VAL A 319 5.90 6.16 -15.29
C VAL A 319 6.13 5.42 -13.98
N TYR A 320 5.95 6.10 -12.84
CA TYR A 320 6.19 5.54 -11.53
C TYR A 320 4.93 5.01 -10.86
N GLY A 321 3.79 5.03 -11.57
CA GLY A 321 2.60 4.30 -11.19
C GLY A 321 2.26 4.41 -9.71
N SER A 322 2.15 5.62 -9.17
CA SER A 322 1.82 5.87 -7.76
C SER A 322 0.37 5.42 -7.47
N SER A 323 0.19 4.12 -7.39
CA SER A 323 -0.35 3.32 -6.29
C SER A 323 -1.57 3.78 -5.50
N SER A 324 -2.37 4.75 -5.93
CA SER A 324 -3.65 5.05 -5.30
C SER A 324 -4.67 5.53 -6.32
N PRO A 325 -5.97 5.22 -6.16
CA PRO A 325 -7.03 6.06 -6.72
C PRO A 325 -6.85 7.50 -6.21
N GLY A 326 -6.03 8.32 -6.86
CA GLY A 326 -6.02 9.79 -6.75
C GLY A 326 -5.37 10.46 -5.52
N PHE A 327 -4.97 9.75 -4.46
CA PHE A 327 -4.61 10.42 -3.19
C PHE A 327 -3.11 10.72 -2.95
N TYR A 328 -2.18 9.77 -3.18
CA TYR A 328 -0.76 9.95 -2.81
C TYR A 328 0.18 9.88 -4.03
N ASN A 329 0.43 11.03 -4.67
CA ASN A 329 1.24 11.16 -5.88
C ASN A 329 2.06 12.47 -5.87
N TYR A 330 2.99 12.65 -6.81
CA TYR A 330 3.83 13.87 -6.85
C TYR A 330 3.01 15.16 -7.06
N TYR A 331 1.89 15.10 -7.80
CA TYR A 331 1.01 16.27 -7.93
C TYR A 331 0.48 16.73 -6.57
N ARG A 332 -0.03 15.78 -5.77
CA ARG A 332 -0.56 16.04 -4.42
C ARG A 332 0.55 16.44 -3.45
N LEU A 333 1.73 15.81 -3.54
CA LEU A 333 2.88 16.18 -2.71
C LEU A 333 3.34 17.62 -2.98
N VAL A 334 3.49 18.01 -4.25
CA VAL A 334 3.93 19.36 -4.64
C VAL A 334 2.89 20.42 -4.25
N THR A 335 1.60 20.12 -4.41
CA THR A 335 0.52 21.04 -3.99
C THR A 335 0.40 21.15 -2.47
N ALA A 336 0.59 20.05 -1.73
CA ALA A 336 0.65 20.07 -0.26
C ALA A 336 1.83 20.92 0.25
N ALA A 337 3.02 20.75 -0.34
CA ALA A 337 4.19 21.59 -0.01
C ALA A 337 3.89 23.07 -0.24
N GLN A 338 3.32 23.43 -1.40
CA GLN A 338 2.93 24.81 -1.70
C GLN A 338 1.91 25.36 -0.70
N THR A 339 0.89 24.58 -0.32
CA THR A 339 -0.15 25.00 0.63
C THR A 339 0.43 25.32 2.01
N HIS A 340 1.48 24.62 2.43
CA HIS A 340 2.18 24.85 3.70
C HIS A 340 3.39 25.81 3.58
N GLY A 341 3.55 26.49 2.45
CA GLY A 341 4.64 27.45 2.25
C GLY A 341 6.03 26.81 2.16
N ILE A 342 6.12 25.50 1.87
CA ILE A 342 7.38 24.79 1.61
C ILE A 342 7.66 24.88 0.11
N ARG A 343 8.81 25.46 -0.26
CA ARG A 343 9.24 25.56 -1.65
C ARG A 343 9.70 24.21 -2.15
N VAL A 344 9.29 23.85 -3.37
CA VAL A 344 9.79 22.65 -4.05
C VAL A 344 10.96 23.02 -4.96
N GLN A 345 12.08 22.31 -4.80
CA GLN A 345 13.29 22.48 -5.59
C GLN A 345 13.64 21.17 -6.30
N ALA A 346 13.76 21.22 -7.62
CA ALA A 346 14.25 20.13 -8.45
C ALA A 346 15.72 19.81 -8.12
N LEU A 347 16.08 18.53 -8.11
CA LEU A 347 17.46 18.07 -7.89
C LEU A 347 18.15 17.58 -9.16
N ASP A 348 17.41 17.11 -10.15
CA ASP A 348 17.97 16.53 -11.37
C ASP A 348 18.12 17.61 -12.46
N CYS A 349 18.76 17.30 -13.57
CA CYS A 349 18.77 18.13 -14.79
C CYS A 349 18.61 17.23 -16.02
N ALA A 350 18.35 17.82 -17.19
CA ALA A 350 18.19 17.04 -18.41
C ALA A 350 19.38 16.11 -18.67
N ALA A 351 20.61 16.57 -18.41
CA ALA A 351 21.85 15.84 -18.70
C ALA A 351 22.03 14.57 -17.84
N SER A 352 21.66 14.63 -16.56
CA SER A 352 21.69 13.46 -15.67
C SER A 352 20.49 12.55 -15.85
N TYR A 353 19.33 13.07 -16.28
CA TYR A 353 18.09 12.30 -16.42
C TYR A 353 18.29 10.98 -17.23
N PRO A 354 17.66 9.85 -16.87
CA PRO A 354 17.97 8.55 -17.48
C PRO A 354 17.59 8.48 -18.98
N VAL A 355 18.54 8.06 -19.83
CA VAL A 355 18.36 7.88 -21.29
C VAL A 355 18.59 6.42 -21.74
N SER A 356 19.15 5.55 -20.89
CA SER A 356 19.50 4.17 -21.22
C SER A 356 19.27 3.20 -20.06
N LYS A 357 19.10 1.90 -20.39
CA LYS A 357 18.75 0.80 -19.47
C LYS A 357 19.94 -0.09 -19.06
N ASP A 358 21.14 0.18 -19.58
CA ASP A 358 22.34 -0.59 -19.25
C ASP A 358 22.79 -0.34 -17.80
N ASP A 359 23.31 -1.38 -17.13
CA ASP A 359 23.74 -1.30 -15.73
C ASP A 359 24.89 -0.29 -15.55
N HIS A 360 25.78 -0.15 -16.54
CA HIS A 360 26.78 0.94 -16.57
C HIS A 360 26.11 2.32 -16.61
N ALA A 361 25.08 2.48 -17.46
CA ALA A 361 24.34 3.74 -17.56
C ALA A 361 23.57 4.09 -16.27
N ARG A 362 23.19 3.08 -15.46
CA ARG A 362 22.55 3.27 -14.14
C ARG A 362 23.56 3.72 -13.08
N VAL A 363 24.76 3.13 -13.07
CA VAL A 363 25.86 3.56 -12.20
C VAL A 363 26.24 5.00 -12.51
N ASP A 364 26.43 5.32 -13.80
CA ASP A 364 26.76 6.65 -14.27
C ASP A 364 25.66 7.67 -13.92
N HIS A 365 24.39 7.29 -14.11
CA HIS A 365 23.25 8.11 -13.70
C HIS A 365 23.28 8.43 -12.19
N GLY A 366 23.49 7.41 -11.34
CA GLY A 366 23.57 7.60 -9.89
C GLY A 366 24.65 8.61 -9.51
N ARG A 367 25.84 8.50 -10.09
CA ARG A 367 26.96 9.43 -9.87
C ARG A 367 26.61 10.85 -10.31
N MET A 368 26.17 11.02 -11.56
CA MET A 368 25.82 12.34 -12.10
C MET A 368 24.71 13.02 -11.30
N MET A 369 23.66 12.27 -10.97
CA MET A 369 22.52 12.78 -10.22
C MET A 369 22.95 13.23 -8.82
N VAL A 370 23.68 12.40 -8.05
CA VAL A 370 24.10 12.79 -6.70
C VAL A 370 25.05 13.98 -6.74
N HIS A 371 26.00 14.02 -7.69
CA HIS A 371 26.89 15.17 -7.85
C HIS A 371 26.12 16.46 -8.14
N HIS A 372 25.21 16.43 -9.12
CA HIS A 372 24.39 17.58 -9.47
C HIS A 372 23.49 18.01 -8.30
N ALA A 373 22.79 17.08 -7.66
CA ALA A 373 21.95 17.34 -6.50
C ALA A 373 22.73 17.96 -5.34
N ASN A 374 23.96 17.49 -5.10
CA ASN A 374 24.86 18.06 -4.10
C ASN A 374 25.15 19.54 -4.39
N GLN A 375 25.47 19.88 -5.64
CA GLN A 375 25.70 21.27 -6.06
C GLN A 375 24.43 22.12 -5.96
N VAL A 376 23.28 21.59 -6.35
CA VAL A 376 21.98 22.28 -6.23
C VAL A 376 21.68 22.64 -4.78
N ILE A 377 21.82 21.69 -3.84
CA ILE A 377 21.56 21.95 -2.42
C ILE A 377 22.54 23.02 -1.91
N HIS A 378 23.84 22.86 -2.14
CA HIS A 378 24.84 23.84 -1.68
C HIS A 378 24.57 25.24 -2.24
N ALA A 379 24.29 25.35 -3.54
CA ALA A 379 23.96 26.61 -4.20
C ALA A 379 22.72 27.27 -3.59
N ASP A 380 21.65 26.49 -3.41
CA ASP A 380 20.37 26.95 -2.87
C ASP A 380 20.51 27.40 -1.41
N ARG A 381 21.26 26.65 -0.58
CA ARG A 381 21.58 27.01 0.81
C ARG A 381 22.30 28.35 0.90
N LEU A 382 23.35 28.57 0.09
CA LEU A 382 24.12 29.81 0.10
C LEU A 382 23.29 31.01 -0.38
N ASN A 383 22.38 30.82 -1.34
CA ASN A 383 21.51 31.88 -1.85
C ASN A 383 20.39 32.31 -0.88
N GLY A 384 20.46 31.91 0.39
CA GLY A 384 19.52 32.35 1.41
C GLY A 384 18.19 31.60 1.38
N ALA A 385 18.11 30.40 0.80
CA ALA A 385 16.93 29.54 0.89
C ALA A 385 16.44 29.32 2.33
N GLY A 386 17.34 29.45 3.32
CA GLY A 386 17.02 29.50 4.74
C GLY A 386 16.35 28.24 5.29
N GLY A 387 16.21 28.16 6.62
CA GLY A 387 15.47 27.08 7.29
C GLY A 387 16.04 25.67 7.08
N LYS A 388 15.30 24.67 7.55
CA LYS A 388 15.62 23.25 7.40
C LYS A 388 15.14 22.73 6.04
N TRP A 389 15.60 21.57 5.62
CA TRP A 389 15.21 20.97 4.35
C TRP A 389 14.99 19.46 4.44
N ILE A 390 14.27 18.94 3.44
CA ILE A 390 14.08 17.51 3.25
C ILE A 390 14.22 17.17 1.76
N ALA A 391 14.83 16.04 1.45
CA ALA A 391 15.00 15.59 0.07
C ALA A 391 14.39 14.20 -0.12
N LEU A 392 13.66 13.99 -1.22
CA LEU A 392 13.05 12.73 -1.60
C LEU A 392 13.68 12.21 -2.90
N LEU A 393 14.31 11.05 -2.82
CA LEU A 393 15.09 10.43 -3.89
C LEU A 393 14.86 8.92 -3.93
N ASP A 394 15.20 8.30 -5.05
CA ASP A 394 15.33 6.85 -5.16
C ASP A 394 16.31 6.31 -4.12
N ASN A 395 16.03 5.12 -3.57
CA ASN A 395 16.86 4.54 -2.50
C ASN A 395 18.36 4.42 -2.83
N ASN A 396 18.72 4.11 -4.08
CA ASN A 396 20.12 4.04 -4.51
C ASN A 396 20.81 5.40 -4.40
N SER A 397 20.10 6.43 -4.84
CA SER A 397 20.55 7.82 -4.87
C SER A 397 20.55 8.47 -3.49
N ALA A 398 19.61 8.09 -2.62
CA ALA A 398 19.54 8.55 -1.25
C ALA A 398 20.64 7.93 -0.37
N ASN A 399 20.77 6.60 -0.41
CA ASN A 399 21.40 5.79 0.64
C ASN A 399 22.50 4.83 0.14
N GLY A 400 23.02 5.04 -1.07
CA GLY A 400 24.15 4.25 -1.61
C GLY A 400 25.43 4.38 -0.78
N ARG A 401 26.19 3.29 -0.59
CA ARG A 401 27.46 3.31 0.18
C ARG A 401 28.66 2.68 -0.51
N LEU A 402 28.57 2.39 -1.80
CA LEU A 402 29.71 1.84 -2.53
C LEU A 402 30.64 2.95 -3.06
N PRO A 403 31.96 2.84 -2.85
CA PRO A 403 32.94 3.74 -3.47
C PRO A 403 32.88 3.73 -5.00
N SER A 404 32.54 2.58 -5.61
CA SER A 404 32.42 2.41 -7.06
C SER A 404 31.09 2.88 -7.65
N LEU A 405 30.12 3.35 -6.85
CA LEU A 405 28.77 3.72 -7.30
C LEU A 405 28.38 5.17 -6.92
N ALA A 406 29.36 5.96 -6.46
CA ALA A 406 29.20 7.19 -5.69
C ALA A 406 28.46 6.99 -4.35
N PRO A 407 28.86 7.73 -3.30
CA PRO A 407 28.06 7.81 -2.08
C PRO A 407 26.67 8.37 -2.39
N GLY A 408 25.65 7.88 -1.67
CA GLY A 408 24.31 8.46 -1.73
C GLY A 408 24.29 9.88 -1.20
N LEU A 409 23.25 10.64 -1.55
CA LEU A 409 23.11 12.05 -1.20
C LEU A 409 23.15 12.29 0.32
N ALA A 410 22.60 11.38 1.13
CA ALA A 410 22.67 11.47 2.59
C ALA A 410 24.12 11.55 3.09
N MET A 411 24.99 10.69 2.55
CA MET A 411 26.41 10.67 2.89
C MET A 411 27.14 11.89 2.32
N ALA A 412 26.84 12.30 1.08
CA ALA A 412 27.46 13.48 0.47
C ALA A 412 27.14 14.78 1.23
N GLN A 413 25.96 14.85 1.86
CA GLN A 413 25.49 15.99 2.65
C GLN A 413 25.83 15.87 4.15
N GLY A 414 26.27 14.71 4.63
CA GLY A 414 26.49 14.46 6.06
C GLY A 414 25.20 14.45 6.89
N VAL A 415 24.06 14.06 6.30
CA VAL A 415 22.75 14.08 6.96
C VAL A 415 22.15 12.68 7.08
N ILE A 416 21.13 12.55 7.92
CA ILE A 416 20.44 11.27 8.15
C ILE A 416 19.80 10.78 6.84
N GLY A 417 20.12 9.54 6.44
CA GLY A 417 19.47 8.83 5.35
C GLY A 417 18.43 7.84 5.85
N LEU A 418 17.18 7.98 5.43
CA LEU A 418 16.08 7.06 5.74
C LEU A 418 15.74 6.21 4.52
N LYS A 419 15.44 4.93 4.72
CA LYS A 419 14.79 4.07 3.72
C LYS A 419 13.33 3.90 4.08
N VAL A 420 12.41 4.31 3.20
CA VAL A 420 10.97 4.17 3.46
C VAL A 420 10.46 2.79 3.04
N GLU A 421 9.68 2.15 3.90
CA GLU A 421 9.00 0.87 3.63
C GLU A 421 7.50 0.99 3.95
N ASP A 422 6.66 0.40 3.10
CA ASP A 422 5.22 0.38 3.36
C ASP A 422 4.86 -0.77 4.30
N VAL A 423 4.02 -0.48 5.30
CA VAL A 423 3.35 -1.49 6.13
C VAL A 423 1.84 -1.24 6.10
N VAL A 424 1.03 -2.26 6.38
CA VAL A 424 -0.44 -2.11 6.42
C VAL A 424 -1.00 -2.30 7.83
N ILE A 425 -0.31 -3.11 8.65
CA ILE A 425 -0.62 -3.37 10.05
C ILE A 425 0.46 -2.70 10.91
N GLY A 426 0.07 -2.14 12.05
CA GLY A 426 0.98 -1.43 12.97
C GLY A 426 0.70 0.07 13.11
N PRO A 427 1.65 0.83 13.71
CA PRO A 427 1.54 2.27 13.94
C PRO A 427 1.67 3.07 12.63
N THR A 428 1.21 4.33 12.63
CA THR A 428 1.22 5.22 11.45
C THR A 428 2.61 5.40 10.84
N ALA A 429 3.63 5.55 11.68
CA ALA A 429 5.03 5.50 11.26
C ALA A 429 5.90 4.94 12.38
N GLN A 430 6.96 4.22 12.03
CA GLN A 430 7.93 3.68 12.99
C GLN A 430 9.32 3.62 12.37
N THR A 431 10.33 4.00 13.15
CA THR A 431 11.73 3.81 12.77
C THR A 431 12.28 2.51 13.33
N LEU A 432 13.03 1.81 12.50
CA LEU A 432 13.75 0.60 12.87
C LEU A 432 15.22 0.74 12.46
N LEU A 433 16.12 0.12 13.22
CA LEU A 433 17.48 -0.08 12.73
C LEU A 433 17.39 -0.95 11.47
N PRO A 434 18.16 -0.64 10.40
CA PRO A 434 18.13 -1.43 9.18
C PRO A 434 18.55 -2.87 9.50
N VAL A 435 17.72 -3.85 9.09
CA VAL A 435 18.13 -5.25 9.12
C VAL A 435 19.18 -5.44 8.03
N GLN A 436 20.40 -5.81 8.39
CA GLN A 436 21.43 -6.15 7.40
C GLN A 436 20.93 -7.32 6.54
N ALA A 437 20.85 -7.12 5.23
CA ALA A 437 20.44 -8.17 4.31
C ALA A 437 21.51 -9.28 4.30
N SER A 438 21.23 -10.40 4.97
CA SER A 438 21.98 -11.65 4.84
C SER A 438 21.53 -12.38 3.57
N GLY A 439 22.02 -11.94 2.41
CA GLY A 439 21.75 -12.61 1.13
C GLY A 439 22.91 -12.45 0.14
N PRO A 440 23.20 -13.46 -0.71
CA PRO A 440 24.36 -13.47 -1.60
C PRO A 440 24.21 -12.57 -2.86
N ARG A 441 23.48 -11.46 -2.75
CA ARG A 441 23.41 -10.44 -3.81
C ARG A 441 23.48 -9.04 -3.20
N MET A 442 24.68 -8.46 -3.26
CA MET A 442 24.96 -7.02 -3.47
C MET A 442 23.86 -6.03 -3.05
N SER A 443 23.55 -5.95 -1.76
CA SER A 443 22.73 -4.87 -1.20
C SER A 443 23.60 -3.62 -1.01
N PHE A 444 23.63 -2.74 -2.01
CA PHE A 444 24.44 -1.50 -2.00
C PHE A 444 23.78 -0.31 -1.28
N ILE A 445 22.57 -0.51 -0.76
CA ILE A 445 21.77 0.48 -0.05
C ILE A 445 21.96 0.26 1.45
N ASN A 446 22.52 1.25 2.15
CA ASN A 446 22.71 1.22 3.60
C ASN A 446 22.22 2.54 4.21
N ALA A 447 20.90 2.68 4.35
CA ALA A 447 20.30 3.80 5.08
C ALA A 447 20.73 3.78 6.55
N ASP A 448 20.67 4.93 7.24
CA ASP A 448 20.93 4.99 8.68
C ASP A 448 19.78 4.40 9.48
N LEU A 449 18.54 4.59 9.02
CA LEU A 449 17.32 4.03 9.61
C LEU A 449 16.33 3.59 8.52
N THR A 450 15.49 2.61 8.86
CA THR A 450 14.30 2.26 8.06
C THR A 450 13.07 2.93 8.65
N LEU A 451 12.31 3.64 7.83
CA LEU A 451 11.04 4.27 8.19
C LEU A 451 9.88 3.43 7.63
N SER A 452 9.26 2.63 8.48
CA SER A 452 8.04 1.91 8.16
C SER A 452 6.86 2.87 8.24
N VAL A 453 6.08 2.99 7.16
CA VAL A 453 4.94 3.91 7.07
C VAL A 453 3.67 3.09 6.82
N LYS A 454 2.64 3.30 7.64
CA LYS A 454 1.34 2.67 7.46
C LYS A 454 0.63 3.26 6.25
N VAL A 455 0.35 2.41 5.28
CA VAL A 455 -0.39 2.74 4.07
C VAL A 455 -1.79 2.11 4.16
N PRO A 456 -2.86 2.84 3.78
CA PRO A 456 -4.21 2.26 3.75
C PRO A 456 -4.26 1.00 2.86
N TRP A 457 -4.89 -0.07 3.35
CA TRP A 457 -4.90 -1.36 2.64
C TRP A 457 -5.46 -1.29 1.21
N LYS A 458 -6.47 -0.44 0.96
CA LYS A 458 -7.04 -0.22 -0.40
C LYS A 458 -5.99 0.31 -1.38
N VAL A 459 -5.10 1.17 -0.89
CA VAL A 459 -3.98 1.75 -1.66
C VAL A 459 -2.94 0.67 -1.96
N SER A 460 -2.64 -0.20 -0.98
CA SER A 460 -1.64 -1.26 -1.11
C SER A 460 -2.10 -2.45 -1.97
N PHE A 461 -3.39 -2.81 -1.94
CA PHE A 461 -3.86 -4.12 -2.45
C PHE A 461 -4.88 -4.08 -3.60
N GLU A 462 -5.31 -2.90 -4.05
CA GLU A 462 -6.06 -2.76 -5.31
C GLU A 462 -5.13 -2.39 -6.47
N ALA A 463 -5.29 -3.01 -7.64
CA ALA A 463 -4.57 -2.61 -8.84
C ALA A 463 -4.83 -1.13 -9.17
N SER A 464 -3.75 -0.43 -9.52
CA SER A 464 -3.81 0.97 -9.96
C SER A 464 -4.77 1.12 -11.14
N PRO A 465 -5.76 2.05 -11.09
CA PRO A 465 -6.72 2.28 -12.17
C PRO A 465 -6.09 2.38 -13.57
N ARG A 466 -4.90 2.99 -13.66
CA ARG A 466 -4.17 3.19 -14.93
C ARG A 466 -3.63 1.90 -15.55
N PHE A 467 -3.38 0.88 -14.74
CA PHE A 467 -2.79 -0.38 -15.20
C PHE A 467 -3.81 -1.51 -15.28
N ARG A 468 -5.06 -1.28 -14.85
CA ARG A 468 -6.11 -2.29 -14.87
C ARG A 468 -6.32 -2.87 -16.27
N ALA A 469 -6.39 -2.02 -17.30
CA ALA A 469 -6.56 -2.46 -18.68
C ALA A 469 -5.42 -3.37 -19.19
N LEU A 470 -4.18 -3.14 -18.74
CA LEU A 470 -3.02 -3.98 -19.10
C LEU A 470 -2.95 -5.25 -18.25
N LEU A 471 -3.27 -5.17 -16.96
CA LEU A 471 -3.23 -6.30 -16.03
C LEU A 471 -4.40 -7.28 -16.23
N ASN A 472 -5.58 -6.78 -16.62
CA ASN A 472 -6.80 -7.57 -16.72
C ASN A 472 -6.65 -8.82 -17.63
N PRO A 473 -6.20 -8.73 -18.89
CA PRO A 473 -6.03 -9.92 -19.73
C PRO A 473 -4.99 -10.87 -19.15
N GLU A 474 -3.90 -10.36 -18.59
CA GLU A 474 -2.82 -11.19 -18.06
C GLU A 474 -3.23 -12.01 -16.82
N ILE A 475 -4.12 -11.45 -16.00
CA ILE A 475 -4.65 -12.10 -14.79
C ILE A 475 -5.80 -13.04 -15.15
N ARG A 476 -6.84 -12.55 -15.85
CA ARG A 476 -8.05 -13.34 -16.12
C ARG A 476 -7.81 -14.50 -17.06
N GLU A 477 -7.03 -14.28 -18.12
CA GLU A 477 -6.71 -15.34 -19.08
C GLU A 477 -5.52 -16.19 -18.64
N LYS A 478 -5.00 -15.97 -17.41
CA LYS A 478 -3.91 -16.76 -16.83
C LYS A 478 -2.64 -16.75 -17.70
N ARG A 479 -2.44 -15.72 -18.54
CA ARG A 479 -1.25 -15.53 -19.39
C ARG A 479 0.01 -15.27 -18.55
N GLY A 480 -0.16 -14.70 -17.35
CA GLY A 480 0.88 -14.53 -16.35
C GLY A 480 1.60 -13.18 -16.45
N ILE A 481 1.58 -12.41 -15.35
CA ILE A 481 2.18 -11.06 -15.28
C ILE A 481 3.70 -11.11 -15.50
N ARG A 482 4.33 -12.25 -15.19
CA ARG A 482 5.75 -12.48 -15.49
C ARG A 482 6.07 -12.41 -16.98
N LEU A 483 5.09 -12.72 -17.84
CA LEU A 483 5.21 -12.87 -19.30
C LEU A 483 4.77 -11.63 -20.08
N MET A 484 4.30 -10.58 -19.41
CA MET A 484 4.15 -9.27 -20.05
C MET A 484 5.44 -8.94 -20.81
N ASP A 485 5.29 -8.88 -22.13
CA ASP A 485 6.31 -9.10 -23.17
C ASP A 485 7.72 -8.51 -22.87
N PRO A 486 8.78 -9.34 -22.76
CA PRO A 486 10.15 -8.87 -22.71
C PRO A 486 10.69 -8.42 -24.10
N GLY A 487 9.97 -8.69 -25.19
CA GLY A 487 10.41 -8.49 -26.57
C GLY A 487 10.23 -7.07 -27.14
N ASN A 488 9.43 -6.21 -26.51
CA ASN A 488 9.31 -4.81 -26.93
C ASN A 488 10.10 -3.91 -25.98
N THR A 489 11.33 -3.59 -26.37
CA THR A 489 12.33 -2.82 -25.62
C THR A 489 11.92 -1.37 -25.32
N THR A 490 10.69 -0.94 -25.66
CA THR A 490 10.22 0.46 -25.55
C THR A 490 9.33 0.79 -24.33
N ASN A 491 8.68 -0.14 -23.61
CA ASN A 491 7.76 0.27 -22.52
C ASN A 491 8.31 0.06 -21.09
N ASN A 492 9.03 1.05 -20.54
CA ASN A 492 9.38 1.16 -19.10
C ASN A 492 8.16 0.92 -18.19
N THR A 493 6.98 1.30 -18.67
CA THR A 493 5.67 1.06 -18.05
C THR A 493 5.44 -0.40 -17.69
N ASN A 494 5.76 -1.38 -18.55
CA ASN A 494 5.49 -2.80 -18.27
C ASN A 494 6.39 -3.36 -17.16
N VAL A 495 7.66 -2.94 -17.13
CA VAL A 495 8.60 -3.32 -16.07
C VAL A 495 8.14 -2.78 -14.72
N ASN A 496 7.70 -1.52 -14.69
CA ASN A 496 7.20 -0.89 -13.47
C ASN A 496 5.87 -1.51 -13.00
N ILE A 497 4.95 -1.80 -13.92
CA ILE A 497 3.70 -2.54 -13.63
C ILE A 497 4.02 -3.89 -12.98
N ARG A 498 4.91 -4.67 -13.60
CA ARG A 498 5.30 -5.99 -13.09
C ARG A 498 5.95 -5.89 -11.70
N SER A 499 6.89 -4.97 -11.54
CA SER A 499 7.62 -4.77 -10.29
C SER A 499 6.67 -4.34 -9.17
N GLU A 500 5.74 -3.43 -9.46
CA GLU A 500 4.71 -2.98 -8.52
C GLU A 500 3.73 -4.09 -8.16
N PHE A 501 3.25 -4.87 -9.14
CA PHE A 501 2.35 -6.00 -8.90
C PHE A 501 2.98 -7.02 -7.94
N PHE A 502 4.20 -7.48 -8.22
CA PHE A 502 4.86 -8.48 -7.37
C PHE A 502 5.28 -7.92 -6.01
N ARG A 503 5.63 -6.63 -5.93
CA ARG A 503 5.86 -5.96 -4.65
C ARG A 503 4.62 -5.97 -3.78
N ARG A 504 3.46 -5.57 -4.32
CA ARG A 504 2.18 -5.58 -3.60
C ARG A 504 1.74 -6.98 -3.20
N LYS A 505 1.92 -7.95 -4.09
CA LYS A 505 1.63 -9.36 -3.80
C LYS A 505 2.47 -9.88 -2.63
N LYS A 506 3.78 -9.58 -2.62
CA LYS A 506 4.67 -9.91 -1.50
C LYS A 506 4.25 -9.19 -0.21
N LEU A 507 3.91 -7.90 -0.29
CA LEU A 507 3.40 -7.15 0.87
C LEU A 507 2.09 -7.76 1.40
N LEU A 508 1.20 -8.20 0.52
CA LEU A 508 -0.05 -8.85 0.89
C LEU A 508 0.18 -10.21 1.56
N GLU A 509 1.07 -11.03 0.99
CA GLU A 509 1.49 -12.31 1.59
C GLU A 509 2.02 -12.11 3.01
N GLN A 510 2.94 -11.15 3.20
CA GLN A 510 3.51 -10.82 4.50
C GLN A 510 2.46 -10.26 5.46
N THR A 511 1.57 -9.39 4.97
CA THR A 511 0.51 -8.76 5.76
C THR A 511 -0.53 -9.80 6.21
N ALA A 512 -0.96 -10.68 5.32
CA ALA A 512 -1.90 -11.75 5.65
C ALA A 512 -1.27 -12.73 6.65
N GLN A 513 -0.01 -13.12 6.44
CA GLN A 513 0.70 -13.97 7.40
C GLN A 513 0.80 -13.31 8.78
N ALA A 514 1.23 -12.04 8.84
CA ALA A 514 1.30 -11.29 10.09
C ALA A 514 -0.08 -11.16 10.74
N PHE A 515 -1.13 -10.90 9.95
CA PHE A 515 -2.51 -10.88 10.44
C PHE A 515 -2.85 -12.21 11.10
N PHE A 516 -2.79 -13.34 10.41
CA PHE A 516 -3.22 -14.63 11.00
C PHE A 516 -2.32 -15.17 12.10
N THR A 517 -1.05 -14.77 12.15
CA THR A 517 -0.19 -15.06 13.31
C THR A 517 -0.68 -14.35 14.59
N HIS A 518 -1.31 -13.19 14.47
CA HIS A 518 -1.76 -12.37 15.61
C HIS A 518 -3.29 -12.32 15.76
N THR A 519 -4.05 -12.72 14.74
CA THR A 519 -5.50 -12.78 14.75
C THR A 519 -5.93 -14.06 15.44
N GLN A 520 -6.50 -13.90 16.63
CA GLN A 520 -7.16 -14.98 17.33
C GLN A 520 -8.66 -14.82 17.15
N VAL A 521 -9.29 -15.77 16.47
CA VAL A 521 -10.76 -15.80 16.39
C VAL A 521 -11.28 -16.73 17.48
N ILE A 522 -12.23 -16.24 18.29
CA ILE A 522 -12.94 -17.01 19.31
C ILE A 522 -13.93 -17.97 18.60
N PRO A 523 -13.73 -19.30 18.62
CA PRO A 523 -14.75 -20.27 18.21
C PRO A 523 -15.85 -20.31 19.27
N GLY A 524 -17.11 -20.35 18.85
CA GLY A 524 -18.26 -20.57 19.74
C GLY A 524 -19.09 -19.35 20.13
N GLN A 525 -18.78 -18.14 19.65
CA GLN A 525 -19.66 -16.96 19.81
C GLN A 525 -20.73 -16.82 18.72
N ARG A 526 -20.84 -17.78 17.80
CA ARG A 526 -21.79 -17.72 16.69
C ARG A 526 -23.07 -18.48 17.04
N PRO A 527 -24.24 -17.84 17.03
CA PRO A 527 -25.51 -18.51 17.26
C PRO A 527 -25.87 -19.35 16.02
N VAL A 528 -25.39 -20.60 15.99
CA VAL A 528 -25.80 -21.59 14.98
C VAL A 528 -27.22 -22.05 15.33
N PRO A 529 -28.22 -21.81 14.46
CA PRO A 529 -29.59 -22.16 14.77
C PRO A 529 -29.77 -23.68 14.83
N GLN A 530 -30.45 -24.17 15.86
CA GLN A 530 -30.92 -25.55 15.92
C GLN A 530 -32.21 -25.68 15.11
N LEU A 531 -32.18 -26.48 14.04
CA LEU A 531 -33.31 -26.69 13.14
C LEU A 531 -33.44 -28.16 12.78
N SER A 532 -34.68 -28.58 12.47
CA SER A 532 -34.93 -29.90 11.88
C SER A 532 -34.21 -30.00 10.53
N ALA A 533 -33.61 -31.15 10.25
CA ALA A 533 -32.84 -31.36 9.03
C ALA A 533 -33.67 -31.15 7.74
N ASP A 534 -34.98 -31.32 7.82
CA ASP A 534 -35.92 -31.22 6.70
C ASP A 534 -36.60 -29.84 6.61
N SER A 535 -36.10 -28.84 7.35
CA SER A 535 -36.65 -27.48 7.33
C SER A 535 -36.52 -26.86 5.94
N PRO A 536 -37.55 -26.17 5.41
CA PRO A 536 -37.44 -25.43 4.16
C PRO A 536 -36.35 -24.35 4.21
N ALA A 537 -35.68 -24.12 3.07
CA ALA A 537 -34.61 -23.12 2.96
C ALA A 537 -35.00 -21.72 3.47
N ALA A 538 -36.24 -21.29 3.22
CA ALA A 538 -36.74 -19.99 3.68
C ALA A 538 -36.75 -19.88 5.22
N GLN A 539 -37.28 -20.89 5.92
CA GLN A 539 -37.33 -20.92 7.38
C GLN A 539 -35.93 -21.00 7.99
N PHE A 540 -35.03 -21.72 7.33
CA PHE A 540 -33.63 -21.77 7.70
C PHE A 540 -32.96 -20.39 7.61
N LEU A 541 -33.14 -19.68 6.50
CA LEU A 541 -32.61 -18.33 6.32
C LEU A 541 -33.18 -17.35 7.35
N GLU A 542 -34.47 -17.42 7.65
CA GLU A 542 -35.11 -16.62 8.71
C GLU A 542 -34.38 -16.80 10.05
N LYS A 543 -34.14 -18.05 10.45
CA LYS A 543 -33.50 -18.41 11.71
C LYS A 543 -32.04 -18.01 11.81
N ILE A 544 -31.28 -18.06 10.70
CA ILE A 544 -29.92 -17.50 10.67
C ILE A 544 -29.97 -15.99 10.92
N TYR A 545 -30.83 -15.27 10.18
CA TYR A 545 -30.88 -13.81 10.24
C TYR A 545 -31.65 -13.23 11.44
N GLU A 546 -32.18 -14.08 12.33
CA GLU A 546 -32.62 -13.71 13.68
C GLU A 546 -31.42 -13.36 14.58
N ASN A 547 -30.32 -14.12 14.47
CA ASN A 547 -29.18 -14.03 15.40
C ASN A 547 -27.84 -13.69 14.72
N SER A 548 -27.82 -13.56 13.39
CA SER A 548 -26.64 -13.20 12.60
C SER A 548 -26.93 -12.09 11.59
N HIS A 549 -25.95 -11.24 11.34
CA HIS A 549 -25.98 -10.28 10.23
C HIS A 549 -25.35 -10.84 8.95
N GLY A 550 -24.66 -11.98 9.01
CA GLY A 550 -23.95 -12.56 7.88
C GLY A 550 -24.19 -14.06 7.70
N LEU A 551 -24.16 -14.50 6.45
CA LEU A 551 -24.10 -15.91 6.05
C LEU A 551 -22.96 -16.10 5.05
N VAL A 552 -22.06 -17.04 5.31
CA VAL A 552 -21.01 -17.45 4.37
C VAL A 552 -21.41 -18.78 3.75
N LEU A 553 -21.81 -18.74 2.48
CA LEU A 553 -22.19 -19.90 1.69
C LEU A 553 -20.98 -20.42 0.92
N GLY A 554 -20.47 -21.57 1.37
CA GLY A 554 -19.43 -22.35 0.72
C GLY A 554 -19.98 -23.24 -0.38
N THR A 555 -19.21 -23.38 -1.45
CA THR A 555 -19.49 -24.35 -2.51
C THR A 555 -18.22 -25.00 -3.05
N ASP A 556 -18.40 -26.12 -3.75
CA ASP A 556 -17.41 -26.73 -4.63
C ASP A 556 -17.89 -26.76 -6.09
N ALA A 557 -17.05 -27.27 -6.99
CA ALA A 557 -17.39 -27.38 -8.42
C ALA A 557 -18.62 -28.27 -8.71
N LYS A 558 -18.98 -29.20 -7.82
CA LYS A 558 -20.14 -30.09 -8.00
C LYS A 558 -21.44 -29.44 -7.52
N SER A 559 -21.35 -28.54 -6.53
CA SER A 559 -22.50 -27.95 -5.85
C SER A 559 -22.76 -26.47 -6.19
N ILE A 560 -21.89 -25.80 -6.95
CA ILE A 560 -22.03 -24.36 -7.27
C ILE A 560 -23.32 -24.02 -7.99
N THR A 561 -23.75 -24.83 -8.95
CA THR A 561 -25.03 -24.66 -9.64
C THR A 561 -26.20 -24.70 -8.65
N SER A 562 -26.11 -25.58 -7.65
CA SER A 562 -27.13 -25.77 -6.61
C SER A 562 -27.11 -24.66 -5.56
N ALA A 563 -25.92 -24.19 -5.16
CA ALA A 563 -25.76 -23.02 -4.31
C ALA A 563 -26.39 -21.78 -4.97
N ARG A 564 -26.14 -21.56 -6.26
CA ARG A 564 -26.76 -20.46 -7.02
C ARG A 564 -28.25 -20.63 -7.20
N LYS A 565 -28.73 -21.86 -7.41
CA LYS A 565 -30.16 -22.17 -7.39
C LYS A 565 -30.80 -21.77 -6.07
N LEU A 566 -30.24 -22.22 -4.95
CA LEU A 566 -30.72 -21.86 -3.61
C LEU A 566 -30.80 -20.34 -3.45
N LEU A 567 -29.74 -19.62 -3.83
CA LEU A 567 -29.71 -18.16 -3.75
C LEU A 567 -30.82 -17.56 -4.60
N ILE A 568 -30.87 -17.85 -5.91
CA ILE A 568 -31.82 -17.24 -6.86
C ILE A 568 -33.26 -17.50 -6.45
N ASP A 569 -33.59 -18.74 -6.05
CA ASP A 569 -34.94 -19.12 -5.63
C ASP A 569 -35.37 -18.43 -4.33
N ASN A 570 -34.42 -18.04 -3.46
CA ASN A 570 -34.69 -17.43 -2.16
C ASN A 570 -34.33 -15.93 -2.08
N LEU A 571 -33.96 -15.27 -3.19
CA LEU A 571 -33.71 -13.81 -3.21
C LEU A 571 -34.90 -12.98 -2.66
N PRO A 572 -36.18 -13.31 -2.95
CA PRO A 572 -37.30 -12.59 -2.34
C PRO A 572 -37.34 -12.73 -0.81
N VAL A 573 -36.97 -13.90 -0.28
CA VAL A 573 -36.89 -14.15 1.17
C VAL A 573 -35.74 -13.34 1.78
N LEU A 574 -34.57 -13.36 1.15
CA LEU A 574 -33.41 -12.56 1.58
C LEU A 574 -33.74 -11.06 1.61
N ALA A 575 -34.47 -10.56 0.61
CA ALA A 575 -34.89 -9.15 0.57
C ALA A 575 -35.88 -8.81 1.68
N ARG A 576 -36.87 -9.67 1.97
CA ARG A 576 -37.78 -9.52 3.12
C ARG A 576 -37.03 -9.54 4.45
N LEU A 577 -35.96 -10.34 4.54
CA LEU A 577 -35.05 -10.38 5.68
C LEU A 577 -34.08 -9.19 5.75
N GLN A 578 -34.19 -8.24 4.83
CA GLN A 578 -33.36 -7.03 4.72
C GLN A 578 -31.88 -7.30 4.43
N VAL A 579 -31.57 -8.41 3.74
CA VAL A 579 -30.23 -8.66 3.20
C VAL A 579 -29.97 -7.67 2.07
N GLN A 580 -28.93 -6.85 2.21
CA GLN A 580 -28.65 -5.75 1.28
C GLN A 580 -27.48 -6.05 0.33
N ARG A 581 -26.63 -7.04 0.66
CA ARG A 581 -25.40 -7.35 -0.06
C ARG A 581 -25.24 -8.85 -0.30
N ILE A 582 -24.81 -9.20 -1.50
CA ILE A 582 -24.22 -10.50 -1.82
C ILE A 582 -22.80 -10.29 -2.30
N TYR A 583 -21.84 -10.84 -1.58
CA TYR A 583 -20.43 -10.83 -1.91
C TYR A 583 -20.06 -12.08 -2.69
N VAL A 584 -19.33 -11.97 -3.80
CA VAL A 584 -19.07 -13.09 -4.71
C VAL A 584 -17.57 -13.20 -4.98
N GLN A 585 -17.01 -14.39 -4.75
CA GLN A 585 -15.64 -14.75 -5.13
C GLN A 585 -15.45 -14.72 -6.66
N HIS A 586 -14.23 -14.54 -7.15
CA HIS A 586 -13.81 -14.50 -8.55
C HIS A 586 -14.21 -13.22 -9.32
N LEU A 587 -15.14 -12.45 -8.78
CA LEU A 587 -15.30 -11.04 -9.15
C LEU A 587 -14.28 -10.19 -8.40
N MET A 588 -13.62 -9.28 -9.11
CA MET A 588 -12.52 -8.46 -8.61
C MET A 588 -12.97 -7.02 -8.35
N LYS A 589 -12.73 -6.52 -7.14
CA LYS A 589 -13.14 -5.19 -6.67
C LYS A 589 -12.55 -4.08 -7.51
N ASP A 590 -11.30 -4.23 -7.93
CA ASP A 590 -10.57 -3.25 -8.73
C ASP A 590 -10.97 -3.30 -10.21
N PHE A 591 -11.35 -4.45 -10.78
CA PHE A 591 -11.74 -4.51 -12.20
C PHE A 591 -13.25 -4.39 -12.44
N ASP A 592 -14.07 -5.03 -11.60
CA ASP A 592 -15.46 -5.31 -11.94
C ASP A 592 -16.45 -4.41 -11.20
N GLN A 593 -16.08 -3.87 -10.03
CA GLN A 593 -17.07 -3.24 -9.15
C GLN A 593 -17.75 -2.04 -9.79
N GLN A 594 -17.04 -1.26 -10.59
CA GLN A 594 -17.65 -0.13 -11.31
C GLN A 594 -18.75 -0.62 -12.27
N LEU A 595 -18.49 -1.72 -12.99
CA LEU A 595 -19.48 -2.33 -13.90
C LEU A 595 -20.68 -2.91 -13.13
N LEU A 596 -20.43 -3.55 -11.97
CA LEU A 596 -21.48 -4.06 -11.08
C LEU A 596 -22.36 -2.92 -10.54
N ASP A 597 -21.75 -1.81 -10.14
CA ASP A 597 -22.43 -0.63 -9.61
C ASP A 597 -23.24 0.10 -10.68
N ASP A 598 -22.68 0.23 -11.88
CA ASP A 598 -23.38 0.77 -13.05
C ASP A 598 -24.59 -0.09 -13.42
N PHE A 599 -24.46 -1.42 -13.42
CA PHE A 599 -25.59 -2.31 -13.66
C PHE A 599 -26.66 -2.19 -12.56
N HIS A 600 -26.27 -2.17 -11.28
CA HIS A 600 -27.22 -2.05 -10.18
C HIS A 600 -28.02 -0.74 -10.27
N SER A 601 -27.33 0.39 -10.48
CA SER A 601 -27.95 1.71 -10.58
C SER A 601 -28.77 1.90 -11.86
N LYS A 602 -28.20 1.63 -13.04
CA LYS A 602 -28.82 1.94 -14.36
C LYS A 602 -29.73 0.83 -14.87
N GLY A 603 -29.56 -0.41 -14.41
CA GLY A 603 -30.28 -1.59 -14.91
C GLY A 603 -29.84 -2.09 -16.28
N VAL A 604 -28.88 -1.43 -16.92
CA VAL A 604 -28.30 -1.85 -18.20
C VAL A 604 -27.00 -2.59 -17.92
N MET A 605 -26.90 -3.85 -18.34
CA MET A 605 -25.68 -4.66 -18.16
C MET A 605 -24.72 -4.42 -19.33
N PRO A 606 -23.53 -3.82 -19.09
CA PRO A 606 -22.54 -3.59 -20.14
C PRO A 606 -22.02 -4.91 -20.75
N ASP A 607 -21.61 -4.88 -22.02
CA ASP A 607 -21.10 -6.10 -22.69
C ASP A 607 -19.80 -6.61 -22.08
N GLU A 608 -18.95 -5.71 -21.58
CA GLU A 608 -17.76 -6.08 -20.80
C GLU A 608 -18.13 -6.93 -19.57
N LEU A 609 -19.14 -6.49 -18.80
CA LEU A 609 -19.63 -7.25 -17.66
C LEU A 609 -20.21 -8.61 -18.10
N LYS A 610 -21.02 -8.67 -19.16
CA LYS A 610 -21.54 -9.94 -19.68
C LYS A 610 -20.41 -10.91 -20.03
N ASN A 611 -19.34 -10.43 -20.65
CA ASN A 611 -18.20 -11.27 -21.03
C ASN A 611 -17.46 -11.78 -19.81
N ILE A 612 -17.25 -10.95 -18.78
CA ILE A 612 -16.66 -11.36 -17.50
C ILE A 612 -17.50 -12.47 -16.86
N LEU A 613 -18.80 -12.26 -16.69
CA LEU A 613 -19.69 -13.25 -16.06
C LEU A 613 -19.72 -14.57 -16.82
N ARG A 614 -19.76 -14.53 -18.16
CA ARG A 614 -19.70 -15.73 -19.00
C ARG A 614 -18.38 -16.48 -18.87
N SER A 615 -17.27 -15.76 -18.73
CA SER A 615 -15.95 -16.36 -18.52
C SER A 615 -15.89 -17.08 -17.18
N GLU A 616 -16.39 -16.46 -16.11
CA GLU A 616 -16.40 -17.09 -14.79
C GLU A 616 -17.35 -18.28 -14.72
N ASP A 617 -18.55 -18.19 -15.33
CA ASP A 617 -19.45 -19.34 -15.44
C ASP A 617 -18.77 -20.52 -16.16
N LYS A 618 -18.04 -20.27 -17.26
CA LYS A 618 -17.28 -21.31 -17.97
C LYS A 618 -16.15 -21.89 -17.12
N ASN A 619 -15.42 -21.06 -16.37
CA ASN A 619 -14.35 -21.50 -15.48
C ASN A 619 -14.87 -22.46 -14.40
N GLU A 620 -16.11 -22.28 -13.97
CA GLU A 620 -16.80 -23.14 -13.00
C GLU A 620 -17.63 -24.26 -13.64
N SER A 621 -17.52 -24.46 -14.96
CA SER A 621 -18.29 -25.46 -15.72
C SER A 621 -19.83 -25.29 -15.62
N ILE A 622 -20.30 -24.06 -15.47
CA ILE A 622 -21.72 -23.68 -15.48
C ILE A 622 -22.10 -23.17 -16.86
N ASP A 623 -23.29 -23.54 -17.35
CA ASP A 623 -23.84 -22.96 -18.58
C ASP A 623 -24.12 -21.46 -18.38
N PRO A 624 -23.42 -20.55 -19.08
CA PRO A 624 -23.63 -19.11 -18.94
C PRO A 624 -25.04 -18.65 -19.37
N LYS A 625 -25.73 -19.45 -20.18
CA LYS A 625 -27.13 -19.21 -20.60
C LYS A 625 -28.15 -19.87 -19.68
N GLY A 626 -27.69 -20.66 -18.72
CA GLY A 626 -28.53 -21.38 -17.77
C GLY A 626 -29.28 -20.46 -16.81
N LYS A 627 -30.32 -21.00 -16.17
CA LYS A 627 -31.13 -20.28 -15.17
C LYS A 627 -30.35 -19.87 -13.92
N TYR A 628 -29.22 -20.53 -13.64
CA TYR A 628 -28.40 -20.34 -12.45
C TYR A 628 -27.01 -19.76 -12.76
N SER A 629 -26.87 -19.07 -13.90
CA SER A 629 -25.65 -18.35 -14.27
C SER A 629 -25.43 -17.11 -13.38
N LEU A 630 -24.21 -16.60 -13.32
CA LEU A 630 -23.93 -15.34 -12.59
C LEU A 630 -24.76 -14.19 -13.15
N GLN A 631 -24.95 -14.15 -14.47
CA GLN A 631 -25.80 -13.14 -15.11
C GLN A 631 -27.23 -13.16 -14.52
N GLN A 632 -27.82 -14.35 -14.34
CA GLN A 632 -29.17 -14.46 -13.76
C GLN A 632 -29.20 -14.12 -12.28
N LEU A 633 -28.14 -14.45 -11.52
CA LEU A 633 -28.00 -14.03 -10.14
C LEU A 633 -28.00 -12.50 -10.03
N LEU A 634 -27.22 -11.79 -10.85
CA LEU A 634 -27.16 -10.33 -10.88
C LEU A 634 -28.52 -9.70 -11.22
N ILE A 635 -29.17 -10.19 -12.28
CA ILE A 635 -30.48 -9.68 -12.70
C ILE A 635 -31.52 -9.88 -11.60
N SER A 636 -31.56 -11.07 -11.00
CA SER A 636 -32.53 -11.41 -9.97
C SER A 636 -32.27 -10.64 -8.67
N ALA A 637 -31.01 -10.49 -8.26
CA ALA A 637 -30.63 -9.73 -7.07
C ALA A 637 -31.01 -8.24 -7.21
N ARG A 638 -30.74 -7.65 -8.37
CA ARG A 638 -31.13 -6.25 -8.66
C ARG A 638 -32.64 -6.06 -8.57
N LYS A 639 -33.46 -6.98 -9.10
CA LYS A 639 -34.93 -6.91 -9.02
C LYS A 639 -35.43 -6.87 -7.57
N GLN A 640 -34.67 -7.47 -6.65
CA GLN A 640 -34.97 -7.51 -5.23
C GLN A 640 -34.26 -6.40 -4.42
N GLY A 641 -33.58 -5.46 -5.09
CA GLY A 641 -32.82 -4.38 -4.42
C GLY A 641 -31.54 -4.85 -3.72
N ILE A 642 -31.07 -6.07 -3.97
CA ILE A 642 -29.85 -6.63 -3.37
C ILE A 642 -28.67 -6.28 -4.26
N ARG A 643 -27.63 -5.67 -3.69
CA ARG A 643 -26.41 -5.28 -4.42
C ARG A 643 -25.39 -6.40 -4.40
N ILE A 644 -24.72 -6.61 -5.53
CA ILE A 644 -23.62 -7.59 -5.66
C ILE A 644 -22.27 -6.89 -5.60
N LEU A 645 -21.34 -7.46 -4.83
CA LEU A 645 -19.98 -6.95 -4.65
C LEU A 645 -18.94 -8.04 -4.87
N ALA A 646 -17.80 -7.62 -5.37
CA ALA A 646 -16.63 -8.44 -5.58
C ALA A 646 -15.87 -8.73 -4.27
N LEU A 647 -15.32 -9.95 -4.13
CA LEU A 647 -14.49 -10.37 -2.98
C LEU A 647 -12.99 -10.52 -3.30
N ASP A 648 -12.61 -10.54 -4.57
CA ASP A 648 -11.22 -10.59 -4.98
C ASP A 648 -10.64 -9.20 -5.29
N THR A 649 -9.32 -9.11 -5.36
CA THR A 649 -8.61 -8.06 -6.10
C THR A 649 -7.65 -8.70 -7.09
N ALA A 650 -7.21 -7.95 -8.08
CA ALA A 650 -6.17 -8.39 -9.01
C ALA A 650 -4.91 -8.92 -8.29
N ILE A 651 -4.56 -8.35 -7.12
CA ILE A 651 -3.40 -8.75 -6.33
C ILE A 651 -3.64 -10.05 -5.54
N SER A 652 -4.88 -10.30 -5.08
CA SER A 652 -5.26 -11.54 -4.35
C SER A 652 -5.59 -12.70 -5.27
N TYR A 653 -5.85 -12.43 -6.55
CA TYR A 653 -6.28 -13.45 -7.51
C TYR A 653 -5.13 -14.41 -7.88
N PRO A 654 -5.40 -15.72 -8.10
CA PRO A 654 -4.38 -16.65 -8.53
C PRO A 654 -3.77 -16.21 -9.87
N GLU A 655 -2.43 -16.22 -9.95
CA GLU A 655 -1.76 -16.18 -11.25
C GLU A 655 -1.89 -17.57 -11.89
N GLY A 656 -2.06 -17.63 -13.21
CA GLY A 656 -2.04 -18.88 -13.97
C GLY A 656 -0.78 -19.72 -13.73
N GLN A 657 -0.87 -21.04 -13.91
CA GLN A 657 0.32 -21.90 -13.91
C GLN A 657 1.23 -21.56 -15.10
N ARG A 658 2.55 -21.55 -14.85
CA ARG A 658 3.52 -21.97 -15.88
C ARG A 658 3.92 -23.41 -15.60
N VAL A 659 3.91 -24.22 -16.64
CA VAL A 659 4.33 -25.64 -16.73
C VAL A 659 5.86 -25.83 -16.52
N GLN A 660 6.58 -24.86 -15.94
CA GLN A 660 8.05 -24.87 -15.87
C GLN A 660 8.61 -24.39 -14.51
N ASP A 661 7.91 -24.64 -13.40
CA ASP A 661 8.58 -24.66 -12.10
C ASP A 661 8.78 -26.14 -11.71
N PRO A 662 10.01 -26.69 -11.81
CA PRO A 662 10.27 -28.12 -11.57
C PRO A 662 10.22 -28.49 -10.08
N ASN A 663 9.77 -27.58 -9.20
CA ASN A 663 9.70 -27.81 -7.76
C ASN A 663 8.23 -27.98 -7.31
N PRO A 664 7.77 -29.21 -7.01
CA PRO A 664 6.37 -29.48 -6.60
C PRO A 664 6.00 -28.92 -5.21
N GLU A 665 6.96 -28.36 -4.46
CA GLU A 665 6.72 -27.75 -3.15
C GLU A 665 5.98 -26.39 -3.21
N TRP A 666 5.74 -25.87 -4.42
CA TRP A 666 4.95 -24.65 -4.67
C TRP A 666 3.59 -24.98 -5.28
N SER A 667 2.66 -25.55 -4.52
CA SER A 667 1.23 -25.47 -4.91
C SER A 667 0.79 -24.00 -4.84
N PRO A 668 0.35 -23.37 -5.95
CA PRO A 668 -0.04 -21.96 -5.98
C PRO A 668 -1.19 -21.59 -5.02
N SER A 669 -1.98 -22.56 -4.56
CA SER A 669 -3.34 -22.29 -4.07
C SER A 669 -3.52 -22.43 -2.54
N LEU A 670 -2.67 -23.15 -1.79
CA LEU A 670 -2.68 -23.11 -0.31
C LEU A 670 -2.18 -21.74 0.21
N ARG A 671 -1.24 -21.11 -0.52
CA ARG A 671 -0.81 -19.73 -0.24
C ARG A 671 -1.93 -18.71 -0.46
N ARG A 672 -2.94 -19.02 -1.29
CA ARG A 672 -4.08 -18.14 -1.50
C ARG A 672 -5.02 -18.11 -0.31
N LEU A 673 -5.10 -19.17 0.50
CA LEU A 673 -6.02 -19.24 1.64
C LEU A 673 -5.91 -18.01 2.58
N PRO A 674 -4.75 -17.69 3.17
CA PRO A 674 -4.63 -16.50 4.01
C PRO A 674 -4.81 -15.20 3.20
N ILE A 675 -4.30 -15.13 1.96
CA ILE A 675 -4.38 -13.93 1.13
C ILE A 675 -5.84 -13.55 0.85
N PHE A 676 -6.65 -14.51 0.38
CA PHE A 676 -8.05 -14.31 0.07
C PHE A 676 -8.87 -14.01 1.32
N ASN A 677 -8.74 -14.84 2.37
CA ASN A 677 -9.51 -14.65 3.61
C ASN A 677 -9.25 -13.26 4.21
N TYR A 678 -8.00 -12.79 4.19
CA TYR A 678 -7.64 -11.44 4.64
C TYR A 678 -8.31 -10.36 3.79
N ILE A 679 -8.18 -10.41 2.46
CA ILE A 679 -8.75 -9.40 1.56
C ILE A 679 -10.28 -9.36 1.61
N ALA A 680 -10.92 -10.52 1.57
CA ALA A 680 -12.38 -10.61 1.68
C ALA A 680 -12.86 -10.08 3.04
N HIS A 681 -12.16 -10.39 4.14
CA HIS A 681 -12.44 -9.78 5.45
C HIS A 681 -12.31 -8.25 5.42
N LYS A 682 -11.26 -7.70 4.79
CA LYS A 682 -11.08 -6.24 4.65
C LYS A 682 -12.18 -5.59 3.80
N LEU A 683 -12.61 -6.25 2.72
CA LEU A 683 -13.67 -5.77 1.82
C LEU A 683 -15.02 -5.71 2.54
N ILE A 684 -15.44 -6.80 3.19
CA ILE A 684 -16.71 -6.86 3.94
C ILE A 684 -16.70 -5.84 5.08
N SER A 685 -15.62 -5.81 5.88
CA SER A 685 -15.53 -4.88 7.02
C SER A 685 -15.57 -3.41 6.56
N ALA A 686 -14.92 -3.09 5.44
CA ALA A 686 -14.94 -1.73 4.91
C ALA A 686 -16.33 -1.32 4.38
N ASP A 687 -17.09 -2.24 3.79
CA ASP A 687 -18.47 -1.96 3.36
C ASP A 687 -19.40 -1.74 4.56
N GLN A 688 -19.30 -2.59 5.60
CA GLN A 688 -20.03 -2.41 6.86
C GLN A 688 -19.69 -1.09 7.56
N GLN A 689 -18.42 -0.68 7.56
CA GLN A 689 -18.00 0.61 8.14
C GLN A 689 -18.52 1.81 7.34
N GLN A 690 -18.54 1.72 6.01
CA GLN A 690 -18.92 2.83 5.15
C GLN A 690 -20.43 3.07 5.11
N TYR A 691 -21.24 2.01 5.17
CA TYR A 691 -22.70 2.09 5.02
C TYR A 691 -23.48 1.73 6.29
N GLY A 692 -22.78 1.51 7.41
CA GLY A 692 -23.36 1.03 8.65
C GLY A 692 -23.60 -0.49 8.65
N ALA A 693 -23.90 -1.04 9.83
CA ALA A 693 -24.20 -2.45 9.98
C ALA A 693 -25.44 -2.84 9.16
N HIS A 694 -25.32 -3.87 8.32
CA HIS A 694 -26.42 -4.35 7.48
C HIS A 694 -26.28 -5.84 7.19
N LYS A 695 -27.39 -6.51 6.89
CA LYS A 695 -27.37 -7.95 6.61
C LYS A 695 -26.78 -8.27 5.25
N TRP A 696 -25.97 -9.33 5.17
CA TRP A 696 -25.25 -9.72 3.97
C TRP A 696 -25.10 -11.24 3.82
N LEU A 697 -24.71 -11.68 2.63
CA LEU A 697 -24.34 -13.05 2.31
C LEU A 697 -23.05 -13.07 1.48
N ALA A 698 -22.16 -14.04 1.69
CA ALA A 698 -20.99 -14.28 0.83
C ALA A 698 -21.08 -15.64 0.13
N LEU A 699 -20.77 -15.70 -1.16
CA LEU A 699 -20.66 -16.93 -1.97
C LEU A 699 -19.19 -17.16 -2.30
N VAL A 700 -18.61 -18.20 -1.69
CA VAL A 700 -17.16 -18.51 -1.73
C VAL A 700 -16.93 -20.01 -1.88
N GLU A 701 -15.72 -20.42 -2.21
CA GLU A 701 -15.30 -21.83 -2.16
C GLU A 701 -15.29 -22.36 -0.71
N ASN A 702 -15.54 -23.65 -0.54
CA ASN A 702 -15.63 -24.31 0.77
C ASN A 702 -14.41 -24.06 1.68
N ILE A 703 -13.23 -23.92 1.10
CA ILE A 703 -11.98 -23.68 1.85
C ILE A 703 -11.92 -22.31 2.53
N HIS A 704 -12.81 -21.38 2.18
CA HIS A 704 -12.83 -20.00 2.69
C HIS A 704 -13.94 -19.76 3.73
N VAL A 705 -14.82 -20.75 3.95
CA VAL A 705 -16.00 -20.58 4.80
C VAL A 705 -15.59 -20.49 6.27
N ASN A 706 -15.01 -21.58 6.78
CA ASN A 706 -14.60 -21.71 8.16
C ASN A 706 -13.09 -22.02 8.25
N THR A 707 -12.58 -22.24 9.47
CA THR A 707 -11.16 -22.47 9.71
C THR A 707 -10.63 -23.68 8.94
N LEU A 708 -9.58 -23.47 8.15
CA LEU A 708 -8.84 -24.53 7.47
C LEU A 708 -7.36 -24.41 7.80
N ARG A 709 -6.75 -25.51 8.29
CA ARG A 709 -5.32 -25.57 8.65
C ARG A 709 -4.86 -24.39 9.53
N GLN A 710 -5.62 -24.10 10.59
CA GLN A 710 -5.40 -23.00 11.53
C GLN A 710 -5.57 -21.57 10.97
N ILE A 711 -6.01 -21.42 9.72
CA ILE A 711 -6.36 -20.11 9.15
C ILE A 711 -7.88 -19.93 9.26
N PRO A 712 -8.37 -18.97 10.06
CA PRO A 712 -9.79 -18.64 10.15
C PRO A 712 -10.42 -18.30 8.79
N GLY A 713 -11.62 -18.81 8.55
CA GLY A 713 -12.45 -18.50 7.38
C GLY A 713 -13.25 -17.21 7.58
N LEU A 714 -14.05 -16.85 6.57
CA LEU A 714 -14.85 -15.63 6.63
C LEU A 714 -15.96 -15.69 7.69
N ALA A 715 -16.48 -16.88 7.98
CA ALA A 715 -17.46 -17.07 9.04
C ALA A 715 -16.86 -16.70 10.40
N GLU A 716 -15.61 -17.12 10.68
CA GLU A 716 -14.89 -16.71 11.89
C GLU A 716 -14.60 -15.22 11.88
N LEU A 717 -13.98 -14.73 10.81
CA LEU A 717 -13.49 -13.36 10.72
C LEU A 717 -14.58 -12.28 10.76
N GLN A 718 -15.84 -12.66 10.51
CA GLN A 718 -16.99 -11.75 10.54
C GLN A 718 -18.01 -12.08 11.63
N GLY A 719 -17.78 -13.12 12.44
CA GLY A 719 -18.79 -13.61 13.39
C GLY A 719 -20.09 -14.06 12.71
N ALA A 720 -20.00 -14.57 11.49
CA ALA A 720 -21.13 -14.98 10.64
C ALA A 720 -21.27 -16.51 10.62
N VAL A 721 -22.47 -17.02 10.31
CA VAL A 721 -22.70 -18.47 10.17
C VAL A 721 -22.08 -18.98 8.87
N GLY A 722 -21.30 -20.06 8.95
CA GLY A 722 -20.76 -20.78 7.80
C GLY A 722 -21.64 -21.95 7.38
N LEU A 723 -22.01 -21.99 6.10
CA LEU A 723 -22.82 -23.05 5.51
C LEU A 723 -22.11 -23.60 4.27
N ARG A 724 -21.77 -24.89 4.26
CA ARG A 724 -21.19 -25.57 3.11
C ARG A 724 -22.25 -26.29 2.28
N THR A 725 -22.25 -26.12 0.97
CA THR A 725 -23.09 -26.95 0.09
C THR A 725 -22.38 -28.25 -0.29
N VAL A 726 -23.16 -29.33 -0.30
CA VAL A 726 -22.72 -30.66 -0.70
C VAL A 726 -23.72 -31.21 -1.71
N ALA A 727 -23.21 -31.55 -2.89
CA ALA A 727 -24.01 -32.23 -3.89
C ALA A 727 -24.27 -33.68 -3.44
N THR A 728 -25.53 -34.10 -3.43
CA THR A 728 -25.95 -35.47 -3.17
C THR A 728 -26.72 -36.04 -4.37
N GLY A 729 -26.96 -37.35 -4.35
CA GLY A 729 -27.82 -38.03 -5.32
C GLY A 729 -28.98 -38.72 -4.63
N GLY A 730 -30.12 -38.86 -5.32
CA GLY A 730 -31.33 -39.48 -4.76
C GLY A 730 -32.31 -38.48 -4.11
N LYS A 731 -33.22 -38.96 -3.26
CA LYS A 731 -34.17 -38.12 -2.47
C LYS A 731 -33.79 -38.20 -0.98
N PRO A 732 -34.02 -37.15 -0.15
CA PRO A 732 -34.74 -35.89 -0.44
C PRO A 732 -33.86 -34.78 -1.05
N ALA A 733 -34.52 -33.73 -1.54
CA ALA A 733 -33.90 -32.70 -2.39
C ALA A 733 -33.03 -31.68 -1.63
N LEU A 734 -33.30 -31.42 -0.36
CA LEU A 734 -32.59 -30.44 0.47
C LEU A 734 -32.58 -30.89 1.93
N ARG A 735 -31.40 -30.98 2.56
CA ARG A 735 -31.25 -31.21 4.01
C ARG A 735 -30.18 -30.32 4.60
N ILE A 736 -30.43 -29.77 5.78
CA ILE A 736 -29.44 -28.96 6.49
C ILE A 736 -29.10 -29.62 7.81
N THR A 737 -27.83 -29.97 8.01
CA THR A 737 -27.36 -30.65 9.22
C THR A 737 -26.11 -29.96 9.76
N PRO A 738 -25.78 -30.15 11.05
CA PRO A 738 -24.45 -29.81 11.53
C PRO A 738 -23.37 -30.47 10.66
N ASP A 739 -22.35 -29.72 10.26
CA ASP A 739 -21.30 -30.26 9.38
C ASP A 739 -20.28 -31.06 10.19
N SER A 740 -20.25 -32.38 9.98
CA SER A 740 -19.23 -33.25 10.57
C SER A 740 -17.87 -33.14 9.86
N GLY A 741 -17.78 -32.38 8.78
CA GLY A 741 -16.61 -32.30 7.92
C GLY A 741 -16.65 -33.29 6.75
N ASP A 742 -15.78 -33.08 5.78
CA ASP A 742 -15.60 -33.94 4.61
C ASP A 742 -14.17 -33.79 4.08
N VAL A 743 -13.66 -34.84 3.45
CA VAL A 743 -12.36 -34.82 2.79
C VAL A 743 -12.59 -34.60 1.31
N ALA A 744 -12.02 -33.52 0.77
CA ALA A 744 -12.24 -33.15 -0.62
C ALA A 744 -10.92 -32.82 -1.32
N LEU A 745 -10.87 -33.19 -2.61
CA LEU A 745 -9.78 -32.82 -3.50
C LEU A 745 -10.03 -31.43 -4.06
N PHE A 746 -9.06 -30.54 -3.86
CA PHE A 746 -9.01 -29.21 -4.45
C PHE A 746 -7.79 -29.10 -5.35
N SER A 747 -7.67 -27.98 -6.09
CA SER A 747 -6.45 -27.64 -6.83
C SER A 747 -5.21 -27.53 -5.92
N THR A 748 -5.42 -27.40 -4.61
CA THR A 748 -4.42 -27.32 -3.54
C THR A 748 -3.99 -28.67 -2.96
N GLY A 749 -4.53 -29.77 -3.48
CA GLY A 749 -4.43 -31.09 -2.86
C GLY A 749 -5.67 -31.45 -2.04
N VAL A 750 -5.56 -32.51 -1.26
CA VAL A 750 -6.65 -33.02 -0.42
C VAL A 750 -6.68 -32.27 0.91
N HIS A 751 -7.87 -31.83 1.33
CA HIS A 751 -8.09 -31.10 2.59
C HIS A 751 -9.35 -31.61 3.28
N GLU A 752 -9.32 -31.70 4.61
CA GLU A 752 -10.56 -31.79 5.41
C GLU A 752 -11.17 -30.39 5.50
N ILE A 753 -12.40 -30.27 5.02
CA ILE A 753 -13.20 -29.05 5.08
C ILE A 753 -14.35 -29.28 6.05
N ARG A 754 -14.69 -28.24 6.80
CA ARG A 754 -15.85 -28.25 7.69
C ARG A 754 -16.41 -26.84 7.77
N ALA A 755 -17.74 -26.73 7.84
CA ALA A 755 -18.42 -25.49 8.17
C ALA A 755 -19.20 -25.59 9.50
N ASP A 756 -19.95 -24.57 9.90
CA ASP A 756 -20.87 -24.73 11.04
C ASP A 756 -22.03 -25.67 10.67
N LEU A 757 -22.49 -25.58 9.42
CA LEU A 757 -23.61 -26.34 8.87
C LEU A 757 -23.29 -26.86 7.47
N LYS A 758 -23.92 -27.97 7.10
CA LYS A 758 -23.88 -28.59 5.77
C LYS A 758 -25.27 -28.57 5.15
N LEU A 759 -25.36 -28.05 3.94
CA LEU A 759 -26.55 -28.09 3.07
C LEU A 759 -26.35 -29.17 2.00
N GLU A 760 -27.07 -30.28 2.13
CA GLU A 760 -27.11 -31.35 1.15
C GLU A 760 -28.16 -31.04 0.09
N ILE A 761 -27.75 -30.99 -1.17
CA ILE A 761 -28.63 -30.69 -2.30
C ILE A 761 -28.58 -31.83 -3.30
N SER A 762 -29.73 -32.45 -3.56
CA SER A 762 -29.81 -33.47 -4.60
C SER A 762 -29.74 -32.83 -5.98
N ILE A 763 -28.72 -33.22 -6.76
CA ILE A 763 -28.50 -32.71 -8.12
C ILE A 763 -28.86 -33.72 -9.20
N GLN A 764 -29.05 -34.99 -8.83
CA GLN A 764 -29.32 -36.09 -9.75
C GLN A 764 -30.21 -37.13 -9.10
N SER A 765 -31.00 -37.83 -9.91
CA SER A 765 -31.88 -38.92 -9.45
C SER A 765 -31.10 -40.14 -8.93
N SER A 766 -29.85 -40.30 -9.35
CA SER A 766 -28.97 -41.42 -8.97
C SER A 766 -27.95 -41.00 -7.90
N PRO A 767 -27.56 -41.90 -6.96
CA PRO A 767 -26.53 -41.62 -5.97
C PRO A 767 -25.19 -41.23 -6.62
N LEU A 768 -24.56 -40.16 -6.11
CA LEU A 768 -23.21 -39.81 -6.51
C LEU A 768 -22.23 -40.85 -5.94
N ARG A 769 -21.53 -41.59 -6.82
CA ARG A 769 -20.46 -42.50 -6.42
C ARG A 769 -19.13 -41.76 -6.47
N SER A 770 -18.63 -41.32 -5.32
CA SER A 770 -17.20 -41.06 -5.12
C SER A 770 -16.87 -41.48 -3.69
N ALA A 771 -15.95 -42.44 -3.53
CA ALA A 771 -15.34 -42.66 -2.23
C ALA A 771 -14.59 -41.37 -1.86
N PRO A 772 -14.79 -40.80 -0.66
CA PRO A 772 -14.00 -39.66 -0.24
C PRO A 772 -12.51 -40.04 -0.25
N PRO A 773 -11.60 -39.11 -0.60
CA PRO A 773 -10.17 -39.36 -0.51
C PRO A 773 -9.77 -39.78 0.90
N ASN A 774 -8.65 -40.49 1.03
CA ASN A 774 -8.16 -40.92 2.33
C ASN A 774 -7.78 -39.67 3.18
N PRO A 775 -8.29 -39.51 4.42
CA PRO A 775 -7.93 -38.37 5.29
C PRO A 775 -6.42 -38.18 5.48
N ARG A 776 -5.63 -39.24 5.40
CA ARG A 776 -4.16 -39.17 5.47
C ARG A 776 -3.53 -38.38 4.32
N GLU A 777 -4.21 -38.28 3.17
CA GLU A 777 -3.76 -37.45 2.04
C GLU A 777 -3.78 -35.94 2.36
N CYS A 778 -4.43 -35.53 3.45
CA CYS A 778 -4.35 -34.17 3.99
C CYS A 778 -2.98 -33.85 4.61
N LEU A 779 -2.10 -34.84 4.82
CA LEU A 779 -0.74 -34.63 5.34
C LEU A 779 0.19 -34.21 4.19
N HIS A 780 0.51 -32.92 4.11
CA HIS A 780 1.31 -32.33 3.02
C HIS A 780 2.79 -32.16 3.40
N LYS A 781 3.09 -31.90 4.68
CA LYS A 781 4.44 -31.60 5.18
C LYS A 781 4.73 -32.26 6.54
N PRO A 782 6.00 -32.35 6.98
CA PRO A 782 6.37 -33.01 8.24
C PRO A 782 5.76 -32.43 9.52
N SER A 783 5.36 -31.16 9.51
CA SER A 783 4.65 -30.54 10.64
C SER A 783 3.16 -30.81 10.64
N ASP A 784 2.61 -31.48 9.62
CA ASP A 784 1.20 -31.87 9.60
C ASP A 784 0.97 -33.15 10.42
N PHE A 785 -0.17 -33.21 11.10
CA PHE A 785 -0.61 -34.41 11.81
C PHE A 785 -2.13 -34.57 11.77
N LEU A 786 -2.58 -35.80 12.00
CA LEU A 786 -3.97 -36.10 12.32
C LEU A 786 -4.02 -37.20 13.40
N ILE A 787 -5.16 -37.35 14.06
CA ILE A 787 -5.37 -38.39 15.05
C ILE A 787 -6.52 -39.28 14.59
N GLU A 788 -6.22 -40.54 14.33
CA GLU A 788 -7.19 -41.57 13.96
C GLU A 788 -7.66 -42.32 15.20
N ILE A 789 -8.92 -42.75 15.18
CA ILE A 789 -9.44 -43.73 16.14
C ILE A 789 -9.26 -45.11 15.50
N THR A 790 -8.57 -45.99 16.21
CA THR A 790 -8.39 -47.40 15.86
C THR A 790 -9.01 -48.29 16.94
N PRO A 791 -9.24 -49.58 16.67
CA PRO A 791 -9.69 -50.52 17.70
C PRO A 791 -8.76 -50.57 18.93
N GLU A 792 -7.48 -50.27 18.75
CA GLU A 792 -6.43 -50.29 19.78
C GLU A 792 -6.26 -48.95 20.53
N GLY A 793 -7.02 -47.90 20.15
CA GLY A 793 -7.00 -46.59 20.80
C GLY A 793 -6.87 -45.43 19.82
N PHE A 794 -6.08 -44.42 20.17
CA PHE A 794 -5.83 -43.27 19.31
C PHE A 794 -4.47 -43.39 18.64
N MET A 795 -4.40 -43.08 17.36
CA MET A 795 -3.18 -43.15 16.57
C MET A 795 -2.83 -41.78 16.00
N LEU A 796 -1.67 -41.25 16.38
CA LEU A 796 -1.11 -40.07 15.74
C LEU A 796 -0.49 -40.48 14.40
N VAL A 797 -0.94 -39.84 13.33
CA VAL A 797 -0.42 -40.05 11.98
C VAL A 797 0.28 -38.78 11.51
N GLN A 798 1.53 -38.92 11.08
CA GLN A 798 2.37 -37.83 10.55
C GLN A 798 2.96 -38.26 9.20
N LYS A 799 3.42 -37.32 8.38
CA LYS A 799 4.10 -37.65 7.12
C LYS A 799 5.56 -37.19 7.13
N PRO A 800 6.54 -38.09 7.36
CA PRO A 800 7.96 -37.77 7.26
C PRO A 800 8.36 -37.37 5.84
N LYS A 801 9.48 -36.66 5.68
CA LYS A 801 9.94 -36.13 4.38
C LYS A 801 10.18 -37.22 3.31
N ASN A 802 10.70 -38.39 3.71
CA ASN A 802 11.19 -39.44 2.81
C ASN A 802 10.58 -40.84 3.09
N SER A 803 9.42 -40.93 3.73
CA SER A 803 8.80 -42.20 4.17
C SER A 803 7.27 -42.15 3.98
N PRO A 804 6.56 -43.30 3.87
CA PRO A 804 5.13 -43.33 4.13
C PRO A 804 4.80 -42.80 5.53
N TYR A 805 3.51 -42.67 5.83
CA TYR A 805 3.02 -42.15 7.11
C TYR A 805 3.73 -42.78 8.31
N ARG A 806 4.14 -41.95 9.26
CA ARG A 806 4.60 -42.37 10.58
C ARG A 806 3.39 -42.45 11.48
N GLU A 807 3.11 -43.65 11.94
CA GLU A 807 2.04 -43.96 12.86
C GLU A 807 2.62 -44.10 14.28
N THR A 808 1.98 -43.49 15.26
CA THR A 808 2.39 -43.58 16.66
C THR A 808 1.14 -43.80 17.51
N LEU A 809 1.03 -44.99 18.11
CA LEU A 809 -0.05 -45.30 19.03
C LEU A 809 0.08 -44.42 20.27
N LEU A 810 -1.01 -43.74 20.63
CA LEU A 810 -1.07 -42.87 21.80
C LEU A 810 -1.48 -43.71 23.00
N ILE A 811 -0.48 -44.07 23.81
CA ILE A 811 -0.66 -44.94 24.97
C ILE A 811 -1.16 -44.11 26.16
N ALA A 812 -2.32 -44.47 26.68
CA ALA A 812 -2.80 -43.99 27.98
C ALA A 812 -2.22 -44.88 29.10
N ARG A 813 -1.52 -44.29 30.07
CA ARG A 813 -1.12 -44.94 31.33
C ARG A 813 -1.76 -44.18 32.48
N GLU A 814 -2.44 -44.89 33.38
CA GLU A 814 -3.15 -44.28 34.52
C GLU A 814 -4.16 -43.19 34.11
N GLY A 815 -4.77 -43.34 32.92
CA GLY A 815 -5.73 -42.37 32.38
C GLY A 815 -5.11 -41.11 31.75
N GLN A 816 -3.78 -41.02 31.63
CA GLN A 816 -3.08 -39.90 31.01
C GLN A 816 -2.27 -40.34 29.78
N LEU A 817 -2.21 -39.49 28.76
CA LEU A 817 -1.45 -39.71 27.54
C LEU A 817 -0.03 -39.18 27.69
N ALA A 818 0.95 -39.94 27.19
CA ALA A 818 2.33 -39.49 27.04
C ALA A 818 2.53 -38.73 25.72
N PRO A 819 3.50 -37.80 25.64
CA PRO A 819 3.85 -37.15 24.39
C PRO A 819 4.40 -38.17 23.38
N PRO A 820 4.08 -38.01 22.07
CA PRO A 820 4.67 -38.81 21.02
C PRO A 820 6.20 -38.64 20.97
N ALA A 821 6.94 -39.73 20.80
CA ALA A 821 8.39 -39.70 20.74
C ALA A 821 8.90 -38.83 19.58
N GLY A 822 9.75 -37.84 19.90
CA GLY A 822 10.28 -36.89 18.92
C GLY A 822 9.33 -35.74 18.53
N SER A 823 8.27 -35.50 19.29
CA SER A 823 7.35 -34.35 19.11
C SER A 823 7.94 -33.00 19.55
N GLY A 824 9.11 -32.99 20.20
CA GLY A 824 9.68 -31.79 20.82
C GLY A 824 9.02 -31.38 22.14
N ILE A 825 8.06 -32.17 22.62
CA ILE A 825 7.43 -32.02 23.92
C ILE A 825 8.25 -32.82 24.98
N PRO A 826 8.54 -32.26 26.16
CA PRO A 826 9.23 -32.97 27.24
C PRO A 826 8.59 -34.32 27.59
N GLU A 827 9.38 -35.40 27.67
CA GLU A 827 8.88 -36.77 27.87
C GLU A 827 8.13 -37.00 29.19
N ASN A 828 8.34 -36.13 30.18
CA ASN A 828 7.67 -36.17 31.47
C ASN A 828 6.28 -35.48 31.45
N GLU A 829 5.95 -34.76 30.39
CA GLU A 829 4.66 -34.09 30.23
C GLU A 829 3.55 -35.15 30.06
N ARG A 830 2.35 -34.89 30.59
CA ARG A 830 1.21 -35.81 30.51
C ARG A 830 -0.05 -35.03 30.15
N PHE A 831 -0.98 -35.67 29.43
CA PHE A 831 -2.21 -35.04 28.93
C PHE A 831 -3.43 -35.82 29.37
N SER A 832 -4.46 -35.10 29.84
CA SER A 832 -5.70 -35.71 30.33
C SER A 832 -6.69 -36.08 29.21
N SER A 833 -6.49 -35.58 27.99
CA SER A 833 -7.33 -35.88 26.83
C SER A 833 -6.53 -35.81 25.53
N ILE A 834 -7.08 -36.42 24.46
CA ILE A 834 -6.54 -36.30 23.10
C ILE A 834 -6.57 -34.85 22.62
N ASP A 835 -7.59 -34.10 23.04
CA ASP A 835 -7.74 -32.70 22.69
C ASP A 835 -6.64 -31.84 23.35
N ASP A 836 -6.26 -32.14 24.61
CA ASP A 836 -5.11 -31.51 25.30
C ASP A 836 -3.76 -31.86 24.64
N LEU A 837 -3.57 -33.11 24.20
CA LEU A 837 -2.39 -33.50 23.44
C LEU A 837 -2.34 -32.84 22.05
N ALA A 838 -3.43 -32.89 21.28
CA ALA A 838 -3.53 -32.26 19.97
C ALA A 838 -3.28 -30.75 20.08
N TRP A 839 -3.81 -30.12 21.13
CA TRP A 839 -3.52 -28.74 21.48
C TRP A 839 -2.03 -28.50 21.72
N ARG A 840 -1.36 -29.36 22.51
CA ARG A 840 0.07 -29.22 22.79
C ARG A 840 0.91 -29.38 21.52
N LEU A 841 0.58 -30.33 20.65
CA LEU A 841 1.24 -30.51 19.35
C LEU A 841 1.13 -29.24 18.49
N LYS A 842 -0.04 -28.59 18.48
CA LYS A 842 -0.21 -27.29 17.79
C LYS A 842 0.69 -26.19 18.39
N SER A 843 0.83 -26.14 19.72
CA SER A 843 1.66 -25.14 20.40
C SER A 843 3.16 -25.23 20.08
N VAL A 844 3.65 -26.41 19.66
CA VAL A 844 5.04 -26.63 19.22
C VAL A 844 5.20 -26.50 17.70
N GLY A 845 4.21 -25.91 17.01
CA GLY A 845 4.26 -25.59 15.58
C GLY A 845 3.73 -26.67 14.65
N MET A 846 3.07 -27.71 15.18
CA MET A 846 2.40 -28.71 14.35
C MET A 846 1.03 -28.22 13.87
N VAL A 847 0.59 -28.72 12.72
CA VAL A 847 -0.68 -28.36 12.08
C VAL A 847 -1.57 -29.59 12.02
N GLN A 848 -2.70 -29.55 12.73
CA GLN A 848 -3.71 -30.60 12.60
C GLN A 848 -4.42 -30.43 11.26
N VAL A 849 -4.36 -31.44 10.40
CA VAL A 849 -4.93 -31.39 9.03
C VAL A 849 -6.29 -32.08 8.93
N ALA A 850 -6.63 -32.87 9.95
CA ALA A 850 -7.92 -33.52 10.09
C ALA A 850 -8.32 -33.62 11.57
N GLU A 851 -9.59 -33.37 11.87
CA GLU A 851 -10.12 -33.51 13.23
C GLU A 851 -10.35 -34.97 13.58
N THR A 852 -10.33 -35.28 14.89
CA THR A 852 -10.53 -36.63 15.39
C THR A 852 -11.96 -37.09 15.05
N PRO A 853 -12.18 -38.22 14.36
CA PRO A 853 -13.51 -38.72 14.05
C PRO A 853 -14.36 -38.88 15.32
N GLY A 854 -15.57 -38.34 15.39
CA GLY A 854 -16.49 -38.52 16.54
C GLY A 854 -16.52 -37.37 17.56
N GLY A 855 -15.86 -36.24 17.30
CA GLY A 855 -16.20 -34.99 17.98
C GLY A 855 -17.61 -34.53 17.56
N LEU A 856 -18.54 -34.42 18.51
CA LEU A 856 -19.88 -33.88 18.21
C LEU A 856 -19.76 -32.47 17.61
N PRO A 857 -20.54 -32.14 16.57
CA PRO A 857 -20.55 -30.80 16.00
C PRO A 857 -21.14 -29.80 17.00
N GLY A 858 -20.48 -28.67 17.18
CA GLY A 858 -21.05 -27.48 17.83
C GLY A 858 -20.99 -27.42 19.37
N THR A 859 -20.41 -28.39 20.07
CA THR A 859 -20.07 -28.21 21.50
C THR A 859 -18.64 -27.73 21.63
N VAL A 860 -18.45 -26.52 22.17
CA VAL A 860 -17.17 -26.14 22.79
C VAL A 860 -16.88 -27.22 23.81
N ARG A 861 -15.95 -28.13 23.52
CA ARG A 861 -15.43 -29.03 24.55
C ARG A 861 -14.68 -28.14 25.55
N LEU A 862 -15.12 -28.17 26.80
CA LEU A 862 -14.67 -27.28 27.87
C LEU A 862 -13.15 -27.32 28.11
N ASP A 863 -12.39 -28.24 27.51
CA ASP A 863 -10.94 -28.39 27.60
C ASP A 863 -10.13 -27.70 26.47
N THR A 864 -10.78 -27.02 25.51
CA THR A 864 -10.13 -26.41 24.33
C THR A 864 -10.35 -24.90 24.16
N HIS A 865 -10.35 -24.13 25.25
CA HIS A 865 -10.42 -22.66 25.18
C HIS A 865 -9.20 -22.08 24.42
N PRO A 866 -9.39 -21.42 23.26
CA PRO A 866 -8.30 -21.06 22.35
C PRO A 866 -7.32 -20.02 22.92
N HIS A 867 -7.82 -19.19 23.83
CA HIS A 867 -7.10 -18.01 24.35
C HIS A 867 -6.34 -18.25 25.66
N LEU A 868 -6.61 -19.37 26.34
CA LEU A 868 -5.99 -19.70 27.62
C LEU A 868 -4.94 -20.79 27.39
N ASN A 869 -3.89 -20.38 26.67
CA ASN A 869 -2.90 -21.25 26.05
C ASN A 869 -1.66 -21.53 26.91
N ARG A 870 -1.66 -21.08 28.16
CA ARG A 870 -0.65 -21.44 29.16
C ARG A 870 -1.35 -21.70 30.50
N PRO A 871 -0.86 -22.65 31.31
CA PRO A 871 -1.26 -22.74 32.71
C PRO A 871 -1.08 -21.37 33.38
N GLY A 872 -2.07 -20.96 34.16
CA GLY A 872 -2.07 -19.65 34.80
C GLY A 872 -2.72 -18.53 33.99
N MET A 873 -3.17 -18.76 32.75
CA MET A 873 -3.93 -17.76 32.00
C MET A 873 -5.39 -17.68 32.42
N PHE A 874 -5.99 -16.49 32.38
CA PHE A 874 -7.43 -16.30 32.63
C PHE A 874 -8.09 -15.25 31.74
N LEU A 875 -9.41 -15.29 31.60
CA LEU A 875 -10.24 -14.24 31.00
C LEU A 875 -11.59 -14.14 31.70
N PHE A 876 -12.32 -13.06 31.45
CA PHE A 876 -13.72 -12.93 31.85
C PHE A 876 -14.65 -13.20 30.66
N GLY A 877 -15.62 -14.08 30.88
CA GLY A 877 -16.67 -14.42 29.93
C GLY A 877 -18.06 -14.04 30.46
N GLN A 878 -19.07 -14.25 29.62
CA GLN A 878 -20.48 -14.00 29.92
C GLN A 878 -21.28 -15.27 29.59
N VAL A 879 -22.10 -15.73 30.52
CA VAL A 879 -23.05 -16.85 30.34
C VAL A 879 -24.44 -16.41 30.78
N GLU A 880 -25.48 -17.18 30.46
CA GLU A 880 -26.89 -16.84 30.78
C GLU A 880 -27.13 -16.44 32.26
N ASN A 881 -26.30 -16.92 33.19
CA ASN A 881 -26.41 -16.66 34.63
C ASN A 881 -25.42 -15.59 35.16
N GLY A 882 -24.80 -14.78 34.30
CA GLY A 882 -23.92 -13.67 34.68
C GLY A 882 -22.45 -13.82 34.26
N PRO A 883 -21.54 -12.96 34.76
CA PRO A 883 -20.13 -13.00 34.41
C PRO A 883 -19.44 -14.25 34.99
N VAL A 884 -18.48 -14.79 34.24
CA VAL A 884 -17.67 -15.95 34.65
C VAL A 884 -16.19 -15.65 34.51
N LEU A 885 -15.39 -16.21 35.42
CA LEU A 885 -13.95 -16.35 35.27
C LEU A 885 -13.66 -17.65 34.52
N VAL A 886 -12.99 -17.56 33.38
CA VAL A 886 -12.47 -18.73 32.66
C VAL A 886 -10.96 -18.74 32.83
N TYR A 887 -10.37 -19.80 33.37
CA TYR A 887 -8.92 -19.88 33.54
C TYR A 887 -8.36 -21.28 33.31
N ARG A 888 -7.09 -21.36 32.88
CA ARG A 888 -6.35 -22.61 32.69
C ARG A 888 -5.57 -22.92 33.96
N SER A 889 -5.91 -24.00 34.66
CA SER A 889 -5.23 -24.39 35.90
C SER A 889 -3.84 -24.99 35.65
N ALA A 890 -3.09 -25.20 36.73
CA ALA A 890 -1.74 -25.78 36.69
C ALA A 890 -1.72 -27.20 36.08
N ASP A 891 -2.79 -27.98 36.29
CA ASP A 891 -3.02 -29.30 35.68
C ASP A 891 -3.50 -29.21 34.21
N ARG A 892 -3.54 -28.00 33.63
CA ARG A 892 -4.00 -27.70 32.27
C ARG A 892 -5.46 -28.01 32.01
N SER A 893 -6.27 -28.27 33.02
CA SER A 893 -7.71 -28.24 32.81
C SER A 893 -8.21 -26.80 32.69
N LEU A 894 -9.29 -26.61 31.96
CA LEU A 894 -9.99 -25.33 31.92
C LEU A 894 -11.10 -25.32 32.95
N LYS A 895 -11.16 -24.24 33.71
CA LYS A 895 -12.15 -24.02 34.75
C LYS A 895 -12.97 -22.80 34.39
N VAL A 896 -14.29 -22.94 34.46
CA VAL A 896 -15.26 -21.84 34.35
C VAL A 896 -15.89 -21.67 35.72
N ILE A 897 -15.70 -20.51 36.33
CA ILE A 897 -16.17 -20.21 37.68
C ILE A 897 -17.13 -19.02 37.61
N PRO A 898 -18.38 -19.17 38.09
CA PRO A 898 -19.31 -18.06 38.20
C PRO A 898 -18.76 -16.96 39.12
N ILE A 899 -18.90 -15.72 38.69
CA ILE A 899 -18.65 -14.55 39.52
C ILE A 899 -20.01 -14.13 40.08
N LEU A 900 -20.15 -14.25 41.40
CA LEU A 900 -21.44 -14.12 42.09
C LEU A 900 -21.57 -12.73 42.72
N GLN A 901 -22.79 -12.20 42.82
CA GLN A 901 -23.05 -11.07 43.70
C GLN A 901 -23.01 -11.52 45.17
N LYS A 902 -22.41 -10.72 46.04
CA LYS A 902 -22.26 -11.05 47.46
C LYS A 902 -23.60 -10.88 48.18
N SER A 903 -24.03 -11.92 48.91
CA SER A 903 -25.24 -11.87 49.73
C SER A 903 -25.14 -10.75 50.77
N GLY A 904 -26.13 -9.86 50.81
CA GLY A 904 -26.17 -8.68 51.67
C GLY A 904 -25.38 -7.45 51.18
N MET A 905 -24.68 -7.54 50.05
CA MET A 905 -23.94 -6.45 49.41
C MET A 905 -24.08 -6.51 47.87
N PRO A 906 -25.20 -6.04 47.31
CA PRO A 906 -25.55 -6.24 45.88
C PRO A 906 -24.56 -5.61 44.89
N ASP A 907 -23.83 -4.56 45.31
CA ASP A 907 -22.83 -3.87 44.48
C ASP A 907 -21.43 -4.49 44.57
N LYS A 908 -21.28 -5.66 45.21
CA LYS A 908 -19.99 -6.32 45.38
C LYS A 908 -19.98 -7.71 44.76
N LEU A 909 -18.83 -8.08 44.20
CA LEU A 909 -18.58 -9.38 43.60
C LEU A 909 -17.88 -10.31 44.58
N GLY A 910 -18.22 -11.59 44.50
CA GLY A 910 -17.57 -12.69 45.20
C GLY A 910 -17.16 -13.78 44.22
N LEU A 911 -16.04 -14.43 44.51
CA LEU A 911 -15.51 -15.54 43.71
C LEU A 911 -15.29 -16.75 44.62
N ARG A 912 -15.90 -17.89 44.29
CA ARG A 912 -15.65 -19.16 45.00
C ARG A 912 -14.78 -20.06 44.13
N ALA A 913 -13.47 -19.99 44.35
CA ALA A 913 -12.47 -20.69 43.56
C ALA A 913 -11.40 -21.32 44.49
N PRO A 914 -11.68 -22.47 45.13
CA PRO A 914 -10.77 -23.05 46.13
C PRO A 914 -9.36 -23.33 45.59
N ALA A 915 -9.24 -23.70 44.32
CA ALA A 915 -7.96 -23.92 43.65
C ALA A 915 -7.10 -22.66 43.48
N LEU A 916 -7.71 -21.47 43.55
CA LEU A 916 -7.01 -20.17 43.56
C LEU A 916 -6.92 -19.59 44.99
N GLY A 917 -7.38 -20.34 45.99
CA GLY A 917 -7.42 -19.91 47.39
C GLY A 917 -8.48 -18.85 47.67
N TYR A 918 -9.60 -18.87 46.93
CA TYR A 918 -10.79 -18.06 47.23
C TYR A 918 -11.92 -18.97 47.71
N ASP A 919 -12.34 -18.84 48.96
CA ASP A 919 -13.43 -19.63 49.53
C ASP A 919 -14.81 -18.94 49.38
N GLY A 920 -14.81 -17.70 48.88
CA GLY A 920 -15.98 -16.87 48.69
C GLY A 920 -16.21 -15.91 49.86
N SER A 921 -15.30 -15.80 50.82
CA SER A 921 -15.32 -14.81 51.90
C SER A 921 -14.88 -13.42 51.44
N GLU A 922 -13.99 -13.35 50.45
CA GLU A 922 -13.47 -12.12 49.86
C GLU A 922 -14.55 -11.36 49.09
N VAL A 923 -14.31 -10.06 48.92
CA VAL A 923 -15.26 -9.11 48.34
C VAL A 923 -14.49 -8.18 47.39
N PHE A 924 -14.95 -8.09 46.14
CA PHE A 924 -14.36 -7.24 45.11
C PHE A 924 -15.35 -6.17 44.69
N ASP A 925 -14.87 -4.97 44.41
CA ASP A 925 -15.73 -3.84 44.05
C ASP A 925 -16.31 -3.97 42.63
N ASP A 926 -15.52 -4.49 41.69
CA ASP A 926 -15.87 -4.69 40.29
C ASP A 926 -14.95 -5.74 39.63
N LEU A 927 -15.16 -6.00 38.33
CA LEU A 927 -14.33 -6.95 37.57
C LEU A 927 -12.89 -6.48 37.42
N ASP A 928 -12.61 -5.17 37.42
CA ASP A 928 -11.25 -4.63 37.28
C ASP A 928 -10.44 -4.79 38.58
N HIS A 929 -11.09 -4.64 39.74
CA HIS A 929 -10.52 -4.98 41.04
C HIS A 929 -10.19 -6.48 41.08
N LEU A 930 -11.13 -7.34 40.72
CA LEU A 930 -10.88 -8.79 40.64
C LEU A 930 -9.75 -9.12 39.65
N LYS A 931 -9.69 -8.44 38.50
CA LYS A 931 -8.61 -8.60 37.50
C LYS A 931 -7.24 -8.31 38.10
N ARG A 932 -7.09 -7.17 38.81
CA ARG A 932 -5.82 -6.78 39.44
C ARG A 932 -5.40 -7.79 40.50
N GLU A 933 -6.34 -8.28 41.32
CA GLU A 933 -6.06 -9.31 42.32
C GLU A 933 -5.59 -10.63 41.70
N LEU A 934 -6.25 -11.10 40.64
CA LEU A 934 -5.82 -12.30 39.91
C LEU A 934 -4.41 -12.15 39.32
N ILE A 935 -4.06 -10.96 38.81
CA ILE A 935 -2.73 -10.68 38.26
C ILE A 935 -1.67 -10.64 39.36
N TYR A 936 -1.85 -9.78 40.37
CA TYR A 936 -0.78 -9.44 41.30
C TYR A 936 -0.72 -10.37 42.51
N ALA A 937 -1.85 -10.83 43.04
CA ALA A 937 -1.89 -11.70 44.22
C ALA A 937 -1.83 -13.20 43.86
N LYS A 938 -2.40 -13.59 42.70
CA LYS A 938 -2.42 -15.00 42.25
C LYS A 938 -1.46 -15.31 41.11
N ASN A 939 -0.72 -14.32 40.63
CA ASN A 939 0.28 -14.46 39.55
C ASN A 939 -0.32 -15.13 38.30
N LEU A 940 -1.56 -14.77 37.96
CA LEU A 940 -2.24 -15.25 36.78
C LEU A 940 -2.04 -14.26 35.62
N ASP A 941 -1.85 -14.81 34.43
CA ASP A 941 -1.68 -14.03 33.22
C ASP A 941 -3.06 -13.68 32.63
N PRO A 942 -3.46 -12.41 32.58
CA PRO A 942 -4.72 -12.04 31.98
C PRO A 942 -4.62 -12.23 30.47
N TYR A 943 -5.66 -12.79 29.88
CA TYR A 943 -5.87 -12.68 28.45
C TYR A 943 -6.23 -11.22 28.14
N ILE A 944 -5.36 -10.55 27.39
CA ILE A 944 -5.58 -9.17 26.94
C ILE A 944 -6.03 -9.25 25.48
N ALA A 945 -7.28 -8.87 25.22
CA ALA A 945 -7.78 -8.73 23.86
C ALA A 945 -7.06 -7.55 23.19
N HIS A 946 -6.60 -7.71 21.94
CA HIS A 946 -5.76 -6.74 21.23
C HIS A 946 -6.44 -5.40 20.87
N ASN A 947 -7.64 -5.12 21.38
CA ASN A 947 -8.21 -3.77 21.32
C ASN A 947 -7.65 -2.82 22.41
N ASP A 948 -6.85 -3.33 23.36
CA ASP A 948 -6.27 -2.57 24.47
C ASP A 948 -4.73 -2.37 24.38
N LEU A 949 -4.11 -2.49 23.19
CA LEU A 949 -2.67 -2.25 22.99
C LEU A 949 -2.35 -1.29 21.83
#